data_AF-A0A8H8CTE0-F1
#
_entry.id   AF-A0A8H8CTE0-F1
#
_cell.length_a   1.000
_cell.length_b   1.000
_cell.length_c   1.000
_cell.angle_alpha   90.00
_cell.angle_beta   90.00
_cell.angle_gamma   90.00
#
_symmetry.space_group_name_H-M   'P 1'
#
loop_
_entity.id
_entity.type
_entity.pdbx_description
1 polymer ?
#
loop_
_entity_poly.entity_id
_entity_poly.type
_entity_poly.pdbx_seq_one_letter_code
_entity_poly.pdbx_strand_id
1 'polypeptide(L)'
;MVSPLTSTTVEILESPLPPAPAASTVLTPLQWKTLLALADTVIPSIRPRSAAVCPGACTISDAEFALATHTLQSVQNDFAHSDIAVQFLAENASSVPEFKESMCRVLGQQIPDEARRGISVILNALNSRPVALALTGYAAPIQCQPYPVREAIFRGWATSVLPPIRSLYRSLIALFHKAWVPLSPTLPAIIGFPRVPVNFTPVEGYPYEFMQFPPGDNTEAIMTDVVIIGSGCGAAVAAKNIAEAGHNVIVVEKSYYWSEKHFPMTMKEGALNLFENGGTSISDDGSVAVISGSVWGGGGTINWSASLQTQSYVRQEWANKGLPFFTSAEFQRSLDRVCDRMGVNTEHVKHNHANHLLLEGARKLGYAAKTVPQNTGNQEHNCGHCTLGCGSCGKKGPQVTFLADAARAGAQFIEGFHAERILFKEGNAGNCLAHAIEGTWTSRDLNRGISGKPVITRKVVIKAKKVIVACGSLQSPLLLLRSGLKNPQIGRNLYLHPVVLLSAVFGEEMKPWEGAILTAVINEFEELDGRGHGAKIETVTTVPSFFLPVFPWTNGLEYKRFVSKLRNMAGFITVTRERYGGRVYPDPVDGRCRISYTPSLFDRKNMIEAIIGAAKVAYVCGAQEIYTSSRDIPSFIRPERSATDTCGPEAGINHAAFQAWIKKVRHTYSPLSPEHTVFASAHQMGTCRMGTSPKSSVVSPSGKVWGTEGLYVADASVFPSASGVNPMVTNMAISDWTTQNILKVLHSERTPANPRL
;
A
#
# COMPACT_ATOMS: atom_id res chain seq x y z
N MET A 1 15.28 20.08 40.80
CA MET A 1 14.49 20.94 39.90
C MET A 1 14.73 20.46 38.48
N VAL A 2 13.78 19.74 37.91
CA VAL A 2 13.86 19.18 36.56
C VAL A 2 13.51 20.31 35.59
N SER A 3 14.44 20.66 34.70
CA SER A 3 14.22 21.65 33.65
C SER A 3 13.07 21.19 32.76
N PRO A 4 12.06 22.03 32.47
CA PRO A 4 11.04 21.67 31.51
C PRO A 4 11.69 21.60 30.13
N LEU A 5 11.67 20.43 29.52
CA LEU A 5 11.98 20.26 28.10
C LEU A 5 10.94 21.09 27.32
N THR A 6 11.38 22.24 26.82
CA THR A 6 10.65 23.01 25.82
C THR A 6 10.54 22.16 24.56
N SER A 7 9.44 21.42 24.44
CA SER A 7 8.99 20.82 23.18
C SER A 7 8.70 21.96 22.20
N THR A 8 9.70 22.38 21.43
CA THR A 8 9.46 23.15 20.21
C THR A 8 8.71 22.25 19.24
N THR A 9 7.39 22.41 19.17
CA THR A 9 6.55 21.85 18.10
C THR A 9 7.12 22.34 16.77
N VAL A 10 7.80 21.46 16.04
CA VAL A 10 8.28 21.78 14.70
C VAL A 10 7.05 21.87 13.80
N GLU A 11 6.79 23.05 13.27
CA GLU A 11 5.68 23.30 12.36
C GLU A 11 5.94 22.57 11.03
N ILE A 12 5.26 21.44 10.82
CA ILE A 12 5.25 20.75 9.52
C ILE A 12 4.48 21.64 8.55
N LEU A 13 5.14 22.06 7.47
CA LEU A 13 4.55 22.94 6.47
C LEU A 13 3.56 22.16 5.60
N GLU A 14 2.48 22.82 5.18
CA GLU A 14 1.42 22.19 4.38
C GLU A 14 1.94 21.65 3.04
N SER A 15 1.36 20.53 2.61
CA SER A 15 1.70 19.84 1.36
C SER A 15 0.47 19.81 0.46
N PRO A 16 0.11 20.95 -0.17
CA PRO A 16 -1.19 21.12 -0.81
C PRO A 16 -1.44 20.11 -1.91
N LEU A 17 -2.69 19.65 -1.98
CA LEU A 17 -3.13 18.71 -3.00
C LEU A 17 -3.24 19.37 -4.38
N PRO A 18 -3.04 18.59 -5.48
CA PRO A 18 -3.36 19.07 -6.81
C PRO A 18 -4.84 19.44 -6.91
N PRO A 19 -5.20 20.48 -7.68
CA PRO A 19 -6.58 20.90 -7.83
C PRO A 19 -7.43 19.76 -8.39
N ALA A 20 -8.63 19.57 -7.82
CA ALA A 20 -9.54 18.56 -8.31
C ALA A 20 -10.13 18.96 -9.68
N PRO A 21 -10.46 17.98 -10.54
CA PRO A 21 -11.26 18.23 -11.73
C PRO A 21 -12.59 18.92 -11.36
N ALA A 22 -13.08 19.78 -12.26
CA ALA A 22 -14.39 20.40 -12.07
C ALA A 22 -15.48 19.32 -11.98
N ALA A 23 -16.35 19.40 -10.97
CA ALA A 23 -17.36 18.36 -10.71
C ALA A 23 -18.26 18.06 -11.93
N SER A 24 -18.55 19.07 -12.76
CA SER A 24 -19.36 18.95 -13.98
C SER A 24 -18.70 18.15 -15.09
N THR A 25 -17.37 18.03 -15.11
CA THR A 25 -16.65 17.22 -16.11
C THR A 25 -16.58 15.73 -15.71
N VAL A 26 -16.84 15.44 -14.43
CA VAL A 26 -16.75 14.08 -13.87
C VAL A 26 -18.10 13.36 -13.94
N LEU A 27 -19.16 13.99 -13.42
CA LEU A 27 -20.54 13.48 -13.40
C LEU A 27 -21.54 14.62 -13.61
N THR A 28 -22.73 14.28 -14.12
CA THR A 28 -23.84 15.24 -14.24
C THR A 28 -24.38 15.65 -12.86
N PRO A 29 -25.08 16.80 -12.73
CA PRO A 29 -25.66 17.22 -11.46
C PRO A 29 -26.59 16.17 -10.82
N LEU A 30 -27.38 15.47 -11.63
CA LEU A 30 -28.27 14.41 -11.14
C LEU A 30 -27.50 13.18 -10.69
N GLN A 31 -26.47 12.76 -11.42
CA GLN A 31 -25.58 11.67 -11.01
C GLN A 31 -24.88 11.98 -9.68
N TRP A 32 -24.42 13.23 -9.49
CA TRP A 32 -23.86 13.66 -8.20
C TRP A 32 -24.87 13.55 -7.07
N LYS A 33 -26.12 14.00 -7.29
CA LYS A 33 -27.19 13.87 -6.28
C LYS A 33 -27.41 12.40 -5.90
N THR A 34 -27.41 11.49 -6.87
CA THR A 34 -27.54 10.04 -6.63
C THR A 34 -26.33 9.46 -5.88
N LEU A 35 -25.11 9.80 -6.29
CA LEU A 35 -23.89 9.29 -5.66
C LEU A 35 -23.77 9.77 -4.21
N LEU A 36 -24.06 11.04 -3.93
CA LEU A 36 -24.03 11.59 -2.57
C LEU A 36 -25.12 10.98 -1.69
N ALA A 37 -26.31 10.70 -2.23
CA ALA A 37 -27.35 9.98 -1.50
C ALA A 37 -26.92 8.55 -1.11
N LEU A 38 -26.17 7.87 -1.99
CA LEU A 38 -25.55 6.57 -1.70
C LEU A 38 -24.45 6.69 -0.63
N ALA A 39 -23.60 7.72 -0.72
CA ALA A 39 -22.57 7.99 0.27
C ALA A 39 -23.17 8.25 1.67
N ASP A 40 -24.24 9.05 1.73
CA ASP A 40 -25.00 9.31 2.96
C ASP A 40 -25.82 8.10 3.44
N THR A 41 -25.97 7.06 2.62
CA THR A 41 -26.55 5.78 3.05
C THR A 41 -25.49 4.92 3.73
N VAL A 42 -24.24 4.95 3.24
CA VAL A 42 -23.12 4.20 3.82
C VAL A 42 -22.59 4.88 5.10
N ILE A 43 -22.50 6.21 5.09
CA ILE A 43 -22.07 7.04 6.22
C ILE A 43 -23.20 8.04 6.54
N PRO A 44 -24.22 7.63 7.29
CA PRO A 44 -25.40 8.45 7.57
C PRO A 44 -25.24 9.38 8.77
N SER A 45 -26.08 10.41 8.76
CA SER A 45 -26.40 11.20 9.96
C SER A 45 -27.32 10.36 10.84
N ILE A 46 -26.86 9.95 12.02
CA ILE A 46 -27.62 9.22 13.02
C ILE A 46 -28.31 10.24 13.95
N ARG A 47 -29.63 10.12 14.13
CA ARG A 47 -30.43 11.04 14.94
C ARG A 47 -31.40 10.28 15.85
N PRO A 48 -31.72 10.80 17.06
CA PRO A 48 -32.78 10.23 17.89
C PRO A 48 -34.14 10.54 17.26
N ARG A 49 -35.15 9.73 17.58
CA ARG A 49 -36.51 9.89 17.04
C ARG A 49 -37.19 11.18 17.49
N SER A 50 -36.81 11.73 18.64
CA SER A 50 -37.28 13.03 19.12
C SER A 50 -36.72 14.24 18.35
N ALA A 51 -35.64 14.07 17.58
CA ALA A 51 -35.08 15.15 16.78
C ALA A 51 -36.00 15.50 15.60
N ALA A 52 -35.93 16.76 15.14
CA ALA A 52 -36.69 17.23 13.99
C ALA A 52 -36.55 16.28 12.79
N VAL A 53 -37.66 15.99 12.09
CA VAL A 53 -37.70 15.04 10.97
C VAL A 53 -36.74 15.48 9.88
N CYS A 54 -35.65 14.73 9.71
CA CYS A 54 -34.72 14.87 8.60
C CYS A 54 -34.87 13.64 7.69
N PRO A 55 -35.54 13.74 6.53
CA PRO A 55 -35.84 12.57 5.67
C PRO A 55 -34.61 11.78 5.20
N GLY A 56 -33.43 12.41 5.19
CA GLY A 56 -32.16 11.79 4.81
C GLY A 56 -31.35 11.17 5.95
N ALA A 57 -31.80 11.31 7.21
CA ALA A 57 -31.09 10.81 8.38
C ALA A 57 -31.54 9.40 8.77
N CYS A 58 -30.62 8.64 9.35
CA CYS A 58 -30.92 7.39 10.05
C CYS A 58 -31.50 7.74 11.42
N THR A 59 -32.80 7.46 11.62
CA THR A 59 -33.47 7.70 12.90
C THR A 59 -33.51 6.43 13.73
N ILE A 60 -32.96 6.50 14.94
CA ILE A 60 -32.96 5.41 15.92
C ILE A 60 -33.77 5.79 17.16
N SER A 61 -34.05 4.83 18.04
CA SER A 61 -34.73 5.15 19.30
C SER A 61 -33.89 6.09 20.16
N ASP A 62 -34.52 6.95 20.94
CA ASP A 62 -33.85 7.86 21.87
C ASP A 62 -32.95 7.10 22.86
N ALA A 63 -33.41 5.93 23.33
CA ALA A 63 -32.63 5.04 24.20
C ALA A 63 -31.38 4.51 23.50
N GLU A 64 -31.50 4.07 22.24
CA GLU A 64 -30.36 3.59 21.46
C GLU A 64 -29.37 4.71 21.13
N PHE A 65 -29.87 5.92 20.85
CA PHE A 65 -29.04 7.09 20.63
C PHE A 65 -28.27 7.48 21.89
N ALA A 66 -28.94 7.50 23.05
CA ALA A 66 -28.32 7.74 24.35
C ALA A 66 -27.25 6.68 24.66
N LEU A 67 -27.54 5.41 24.42
CA LEU A 67 -26.58 4.31 24.59
C LEU A 67 -25.37 4.45 23.66
N ALA A 68 -25.59 4.77 22.38
CA ALA A 68 -24.50 4.98 21.43
C ALA A 68 -23.61 6.15 21.84
N THR A 69 -24.21 7.26 22.28
CA THR A 69 -23.50 8.45 22.74
C THR A 69 -22.70 8.15 24.02
N HIS A 70 -23.32 7.49 24.99
CA HIS A 70 -22.66 7.09 26.23
C HIS A 70 -21.50 6.12 25.98
N THR A 71 -21.68 5.16 25.07
CA THR A 71 -20.62 4.21 24.71
C THR A 71 -19.42 4.96 24.11
N LEU A 72 -19.67 5.89 23.18
CA LEU A 72 -18.60 6.70 22.59
C LEU A 72 -17.87 7.55 23.64
N GLN A 73 -18.61 8.14 24.59
CA GLN A 73 -18.03 8.92 25.69
C GLN A 73 -17.21 8.06 26.65
N SER A 74 -17.67 6.85 26.98
CA SER A 74 -16.98 5.94 27.91
C SER A 74 -15.62 5.45 27.39
N VAL A 75 -15.40 5.47 26.08
CA VAL A 75 -14.13 5.12 25.44
C VAL A 75 -13.12 6.29 25.48
N GLN A 76 -13.58 7.50 25.86
CA GLN A 76 -12.81 8.73 25.84
C GLN A 76 -12.59 9.28 27.26
N ASN A 77 -11.52 8.85 27.94
CA ASN A 77 -11.19 9.37 29.28
C ASN A 77 -10.72 10.85 29.29
N ASP A 78 -10.39 11.43 28.11
CA ASP A 78 -9.63 12.69 28.02
C ASP A 78 -10.42 13.93 27.55
N PHE A 79 -11.72 13.84 27.23
CA PHE A 79 -12.48 14.99 26.70
C PHE A 79 -13.70 15.36 27.55
N ALA A 80 -13.69 16.60 28.06
CA ALA A 80 -14.77 17.22 28.84
C ALA A 80 -15.98 17.69 28.00
N HIS A 81 -16.13 17.26 26.75
CA HIS A 81 -17.19 17.77 25.85
C HIS A 81 -18.10 16.65 25.37
N SER A 82 -19.31 16.59 25.94
CA SER A 82 -20.42 15.72 25.54
C SER A 82 -20.76 15.79 24.05
N ASP A 83 -20.38 16.89 23.38
CA ASP A 83 -20.89 17.27 22.07
C ASP A 83 -20.19 16.54 20.91
N ILE A 84 -18.94 16.08 21.07
CA ILE A 84 -18.20 15.46 19.96
C ILE A 84 -18.81 14.12 19.54
N ALA A 85 -19.28 13.31 20.49
CA ALA A 85 -19.97 12.05 20.21
C ALA A 85 -21.26 12.28 19.41
N VAL A 86 -22.02 13.31 19.79
CA VAL A 86 -23.24 13.72 19.07
C VAL A 86 -22.91 14.24 17.67
N GLN A 87 -21.86 15.07 17.53
CA GLN A 87 -21.40 15.58 16.23
C GLN A 87 -20.94 14.44 15.31
N PHE A 88 -20.17 13.48 15.82
CA PHE A 88 -19.73 12.31 15.07
C PHE A 88 -20.91 11.46 14.60
N LEU A 89 -21.88 11.20 15.47
CA LEU A 89 -23.11 10.48 15.07
C LEU A 89 -23.91 11.28 14.03
N ALA A 90 -23.99 12.60 14.18
CA ALA A 90 -24.68 13.51 13.28
C ALA A 90 -24.00 13.74 11.92
N GLU A 91 -22.69 13.52 11.81
CA GLU A 91 -21.93 13.70 10.57
C GLU A 91 -22.39 12.73 9.47
N ASN A 92 -22.50 13.18 8.21
CA ASN A 92 -22.67 12.29 7.06
C ASN A 92 -21.63 12.58 5.98
N ALA A 93 -21.48 11.67 5.02
CA ALA A 93 -20.46 11.80 3.97
C ALA A 93 -20.54 13.15 3.23
N SER A 94 -21.73 13.53 2.77
CA SER A 94 -21.92 14.71 1.93
C SER A 94 -21.80 16.04 2.68
N SER A 95 -21.92 16.04 4.01
CA SER A 95 -21.72 17.21 4.86
C SER A 95 -20.25 17.60 5.02
N VAL A 96 -19.32 16.68 4.77
CA VAL A 96 -17.88 16.96 4.85
C VAL A 96 -17.48 17.83 3.65
N PRO A 97 -16.99 19.08 3.85
CA PRO A 97 -16.82 20.06 2.78
C PRO A 97 -15.98 19.56 1.60
N GLU A 98 -14.92 18.81 1.90
CA GLU A 98 -13.94 18.33 0.92
C GLU A 98 -14.31 16.96 0.31
N PHE A 99 -15.37 16.31 0.78
CA PHE A 99 -15.71 14.95 0.35
C PHE A 99 -16.01 14.88 -1.15
N LYS A 100 -16.84 15.79 -1.65
CA LYS A 100 -17.18 15.85 -3.08
C LYS A 100 -15.94 16.15 -3.93
N GLU A 101 -15.06 17.02 -3.45
CA GLU A 101 -13.81 17.37 -4.13
C GLU A 101 -12.84 16.18 -4.20
N SER A 102 -12.74 15.40 -3.11
CA SER A 102 -12.00 14.13 -3.08
C SER A 102 -12.56 13.12 -4.09
N MET A 103 -13.89 12.99 -4.16
CA MET A 103 -14.55 12.14 -5.17
C MET A 103 -14.27 12.61 -6.60
N CYS A 104 -14.17 13.91 -6.85
CA CYS A 104 -13.79 14.42 -8.17
C CYS A 104 -12.37 13.98 -8.57
N ARG A 105 -11.41 13.96 -7.64
CA ARG A 105 -10.06 13.43 -7.90
C ARG A 105 -10.09 11.93 -8.21
N VAL A 106 -10.77 11.15 -7.37
CA VAL A 106 -10.81 9.69 -7.56
C VAL A 106 -11.47 9.34 -8.89
N LEU A 107 -12.68 9.84 -9.12
CA LEU A 107 -13.46 9.53 -10.31
C LEU A 107 -12.85 10.14 -11.57
N GLY A 108 -12.27 11.34 -11.49
CA GLY A 108 -11.76 12.05 -12.67
C GLY A 108 -10.32 11.71 -13.06
N GLN A 109 -9.50 11.19 -12.13
CA GLN A 109 -8.06 11.01 -12.36
C GLN A 109 -7.55 9.61 -11.99
N GLN A 110 -8.11 8.95 -10.97
CA GLN A 110 -7.48 7.76 -10.38
C GLN A 110 -8.05 6.43 -10.89
N ILE A 111 -9.32 6.38 -11.27
CA ILE A 111 -9.96 5.16 -11.79
C ILE A 111 -9.95 5.13 -13.33
N PRO A 112 -9.94 3.95 -13.96
CA PRO A 112 -10.05 3.82 -15.42
C PRO A 112 -11.34 4.44 -15.96
N ASP A 113 -11.29 4.95 -17.19
CA ASP A 113 -12.46 5.53 -17.85
C ASP A 113 -13.61 4.53 -18.05
N GLU A 114 -13.28 3.24 -18.24
CA GLU A 114 -14.26 2.16 -18.25
C GLU A 114 -15.02 2.06 -16.91
N ALA A 115 -14.30 2.05 -15.79
CA ALA A 115 -14.90 1.98 -14.46
C ALA A 115 -15.76 3.21 -14.16
N ARG A 116 -15.27 4.42 -14.51
CA ARG A 116 -16.04 5.66 -14.39
C ARG A 116 -17.31 5.64 -15.22
N ARG A 117 -17.24 5.19 -16.49
CA ARG A 117 -18.43 5.03 -17.35
C ARG A 117 -19.40 4.00 -16.78
N GLY A 118 -18.91 2.89 -16.24
CA GLY A 118 -19.71 1.88 -15.54
C GLY A 118 -20.50 2.49 -14.39
N ILE A 119 -19.85 3.28 -13.53
CA ILE A 119 -20.52 4.03 -12.45
C ILE A 119 -21.58 4.96 -13.03
N SER A 120 -21.25 5.77 -14.04
CA SER A 120 -22.20 6.70 -14.68
C SER A 120 -23.43 6.02 -15.27
N VAL A 121 -23.27 4.87 -15.92
CA VAL A 121 -24.38 4.08 -16.47
C VAL A 121 -25.31 3.62 -15.36
N ILE A 122 -24.76 3.11 -14.25
CA ILE A 122 -25.57 2.64 -13.14
C ILE A 122 -26.26 3.80 -12.42
N LEU A 123 -25.58 4.93 -12.22
CA LEU A 123 -26.20 6.14 -11.67
C LEU A 123 -27.35 6.63 -12.55
N ASN A 124 -27.22 6.59 -13.88
CA ASN A 124 -28.31 6.92 -14.80
C ASN A 124 -29.47 5.92 -14.71
N ALA A 125 -29.17 4.63 -14.61
CA ALA A 125 -30.18 3.58 -14.43
C ALA A 125 -31.01 3.81 -13.16
N LEU A 126 -30.36 4.17 -12.03
CA LEU A 126 -31.02 4.48 -10.76
C LEU A 126 -31.86 5.77 -10.81
N ASN A 127 -31.65 6.62 -11.80
CA ASN A 127 -32.40 7.85 -12.03
C ASN A 127 -33.63 7.67 -12.92
N SER A 128 -33.72 6.56 -13.66
CA SER A 128 -34.85 6.24 -14.54
C SER A 128 -35.92 5.47 -13.77
N ARG A 129 -37.17 5.95 -13.72
CA ARG A 129 -38.24 5.31 -12.92
C ARG A 129 -38.45 3.82 -13.23
N PRO A 130 -38.57 3.38 -14.51
CA PRO A 130 -38.75 1.95 -14.81
C PRO A 130 -37.55 1.09 -14.41
N VAL A 131 -36.34 1.63 -14.56
CA VAL A 131 -35.10 0.90 -14.27
C VAL A 131 -34.81 0.89 -12.77
N ALA A 132 -35.10 1.99 -12.06
CA ALA A 132 -35.07 2.06 -10.61
C ALA A 132 -36.05 1.05 -10.01
N LEU A 133 -37.27 0.91 -10.55
CA LEU A 133 -38.21 -0.11 -10.11
C LEU A 133 -37.62 -1.52 -10.25
N ALA A 134 -36.99 -1.82 -11.40
CA ALA A 134 -36.37 -3.12 -11.63
C ALA A 134 -35.15 -3.38 -10.72
N LEU A 135 -34.31 -2.38 -10.45
CA LEU A 135 -33.07 -2.52 -9.67
C LEU A 135 -33.25 -2.39 -8.16
N THR A 136 -34.31 -1.72 -7.72
CA THR A 136 -34.51 -1.36 -6.31
C THR A 136 -35.82 -1.83 -5.73
N GLY A 137 -36.80 -2.21 -6.57
CA GLY A 137 -38.17 -2.50 -6.15
C GLY A 137 -39.04 -1.26 -5.96
N TYR A 138 -38.53 -0.05 -6.24
CA TYR A 138 -39.25 1.20 -6.06
C TYR A 138 -39.25 2.08 -7.32
N ALA A 139 -40.41 2.64 -7.67
CA ALA A 139 -40.55 3.54 -8.82
C ALA A 139 -39.92 4.93 -8.59
N ALA A 140 -39.79 5.37 -7.33
CA ALA A 140 -39.12 6.62 -7.02
C ALA A 140 -37.59 6.42 -7.04
N PRO A 141 -36.81 7.32 -7.69
CA PRO A 141 -35.35 7.26 -7.72
C PRO A 141 -34.72 7.19 -6.33
N ILE A 142 -33.58 6.51 -6.21
CA ILE A 142 -32.95 6.21 -4.90
C ILE A 142 -32.62 7.47 -4.09
N GLN A 143 -32.22 8.58 -4.72
CA GLN A 143 -31.94 9.85 -4.04
C GLN A 143 -33.18 10.55 -3.47
N CYS A 144 -34.39 10.12 -3.88
CA CYS A 144 -35.66 10.60 -3.36
C CYS A 144 -36.24 9.67 -2.29
N GLN A 145 -35.63 8.51 -2.06
CA GLN A 145 -36.08 7.56 -1.04
C GLN A 145 -35.63 8.01 0.36
N PRO A 146 -36.45 7.75 1.40
CA PRO A 146 -36.02 7.95 2.79
C PRO A 146 -34.88 6.99 3.15
N TYR A 147 -34.09 7.35 4.17
CA TYR A 147 -32.91 6.56 4.57
C TYR A 147 -33.17 5.05 4.73
N PRO A 148 -34.21 4.58 5.46
CA PRO A 148 -34.42 3.15 5.67
C PRO A 148 -34.62 2.36 4.37
N VAL A 149 -35.24 2.99 3.37
CA VAL A 149 -35.44 2.40 2.06
C VAL A 149 -34.12 2.34 1.29
N ARG A 150 -33.32 3.42 1.31
CA ARG A 150 -31.99 3.42 0.66
C ARG A 150 -31.07 2.36 1.26
N GLU A 151 -31.06 2.24 2.58
CA GLU A 151 -30.26 1.24 3.30
C GLU A 151 -30.69 -0.18 2.92
N ALA A 152 -32.00 -0.47 2.88
CA ALA A 152 -32.51 -1.78 2.48
C ALA A 152 -32.11 -2.12 1.03
N ILE A 153 -32.24 -1.18 0.08
CA ILE A 153 -31.81 -1.35 -1.30
C ILE A 153 -30.31 -1.66 -1.36
N PHE A 154 -29.49 -0.83 -0.71
CA PHE A 154 -28.04 -0.95 -0.77
C PHE A 154 -27.53 -2.24 -0.11
N ARG A 155 -28.13 -2.67 1.00
CA ARG A 155 -27.86 -3.98 1.61
C ARG A 155 -28.28 -5.15 0.70
N GLY A 156 -29.41 -5.03 0.01
CA GLY A 156 -29.87 -6.03 -0.96
C GLY A 156 -28.90 -6.25 -2.13
N TRP A 157 -28.10 -5.23 -2.48
CA TRP A 157 -27.07 -5.37 -3.52
C TRP A 157 -25.95 -6.32 -3.13
N ALA A 158 -25.68 -6.51 -1.84
CA ALA A 158 -24.65 -7.42 -1.35
C ALA A 158 -24.89 -8.88 -1.76
N THR A 159 -26.16 -9.28 -1.89
CA THR A 159 -26.61 -10.63 -2.25
C THR A 159 -27.38 -10.67 -3.58
N SER A 160 -27.27 -9.62 -4.39
CA SER A 160 -27.93 -9.55 -5.69
C SER A 160 -27.51 -10.72 -6.58
N VAL A 161 -28.46 -11.30 -7.34
CA VAL A 161 -28.16 -12.33 -8.34
C VAL A 161 -27.30 -11.79 -9.48
N LEU A 162 -27.30 -10.47 -9.71
CA LEU A 162 -26.54 -9.81 -10.77
C LEU A 162 -25.11 -9.50 -10.30
N PRO A 163 -24.07 -10.13 -10.88
CA PRO A 163 -22.67 -9.87 -10.49
C PRO A 163 -22.23 -8.40 -10.59
N PRO A 164 -22.64 -7.61 -11.61
CA PRO A 164 -22.29 -6.19 -11.68
C PRO A 164 -22.79 -5.37 -10.49
N ILE A 165 -23.97 -5.69 -9.94
CA ILE A 165 -24.54 -5.00 -8.78
C ILE A 165 -23.74 -5.34 -7.52
N ARG A 166 -23.34 -6.60 -7.33
CA ARG A 166 -22.46 -7.00 -6.23
C ARG A 166 -21.10 -6.30 -6.30
N SER A 167 -20.53 -6.18 -7.50
CA SER A 167 -19.27 -5.47 -7.72
C SER A 167 -19.37 -3.97 -7.41
N LEU A 168 -20.46 -3.33 -7.84
CA LEU A 168 -20.74 -1.93 -7.55
C LEU A 168 -20.87 -1.69 -6.04
N TYR A 169 -21.63 -2.53 -5.32
CA TYR A 169 -21.80 -2.44 -3.88
C TYR A 169 -20.44 -2.36 -3.14
N ARG A 170 -19.51 -3.27 -3.48
CA ARG A 170 -18.16 -3.27 -2.88
C ARG A 170 -17.36 -2.03 -3.23
N SER A 171 -17.37 -1.66 -4.51
CA SER A 171 -16.59 -0.54 -5.03
C SER A 171 -17.03 0.78 -4.39
N LEU A 172 -18.35 0.98 -4.20
CA LEU A 172 -18.89 2.18 -3.56
C LEU A 172 -18.56 2.25 -2.06
N ILE A 173 -18.66 1.14 -1.32
CA ILE A 173 -18.27 1.10 0.10
C ILE A 173 -16.80 1.47 0.26
N ALA A 174 -15.92 0.80 -0.49
CA ALA A 174 -14.49 1.08 -0.43
C ALA A 174 -14.18 2.54 -0.78
N LEU A 175 -14.83 3.07 -1.82
CA LEU A 175 -14.68 4.45 -2.26
C LEU A 175 -15.13 5.46 -1.18
N PHE A 176 -16.29 5.26 -0.59
CA PHE A 176 -16.85 6.18 0.40
C PHE A 176 -16.07 6.15 1.71
N HIS A 177 -15.68 4.97 2.20
CA HIS A 177 -14.83 4.85 3.39
C HIS A 177 -13.45 5.47 3.16
N LYS A 178 -12.81 5.19 2.01
CA LYS A 178 -11.50 5.76 1.66
C LYS A 178 -11.53 7.29 1.61
N ALA A 179 -12.65 7.89 1.21
CA ALA A 179 -12.80 9.35 1.19
C ALA A 179 -13.16 9.95 2.55
N TRP A 180 -14.09 9.34 3.28
CA TRP A 180 -14.58 9.90 4.53
C TRP A 180 -13.58 9.81 5.67
N VAL A 181 -12.92 8.65 5.86
CA VAL A 181 -12.00 8.42 6.99
C VAL A 181 -10.88 9.49 7.09
N PRO A 182 -10.14 9.85 6.02
CA PRO A 182 -9.10 10.89 6.11
C PRO A 182 -9.65 12.33 6.18
N LEU A 183 -10.94 12.56 5.90
CA LEU A 183 -11.54 13.90 5.78
C LEU A 183 -12.52 14.23 6.92
N SER A 184 -12.94 13.25 7.70
CA SER A 184 -13.88 13.45 8.80
C SER A 184 -13.29 14.42 9.83
N PRO A 185 -13.96 15.55 10.12
CA PRO A 185 -13.51 16.48 11.15
C PRO A 185 -13.69 15.92 12.57
N THR A 186 -14.63 14.97 12.75
CA THR A 186 -14.96 14.44 14.08
C THR A 186 -14.23 13.12 14.40
N LEU A 187 -13.93 12.28 13.41
CA LEU A 187 -13.34 10.96 13.64
C LEU A 187 -12.00 11.02 14.39
N PRO A 188 -11.00 11.86 14.02
CA PRO A 188 -9.73 11.91 14.75
C PRO A 188 -9.90 12.24 16.23
N ALA A 189 -10.83 13.15 16.56
CA ALA A 189 -11.16 13.48 17.94
C ALA A 189 -11.83 12.29 18.66
N ILE A 190 -12.72 11.57 17.98
CA ILE A 190 -13.38 10.37 18.51
C ILE A 190 -12.38 9.29 18.92
N ILE A 191 -11.44 8.98 18.04
CA ILE A 191 -10.47 7.91 18.28
C ILE A 191 -9.21 8.39 19.01
N GLY A 192 -8.99 9.71 19.15
CA GLY A 192 -7.75 10.25 19.71
C GLY A 192 -6.53 10.11 18.78
N PHE A 193 -6.75 10.08 17.46
CA PHE A 193 -5.66 9.97 16.48
C PHE A 193 -5.01 11.35 16.29
N PRO A 194 -3.69 11.46 16.46
CA PRO A 194 -3.02 12.75 16.40
C PRO A 194 -2.88 13.24 14.94
N ARG A 195 -2.87 14.56 14.73
CA ARG A 195 -2.67 15.15 13.38
C ARG A 195 -1.29 14.81 12.81
N VAL A 196 -0.28 14.75 13.68
CA VAL A 196 1.12 14.46 13.38
C VAL A 196 1.64 13.45 14.42
N PRO A 197 2.73 12.71 14.16
CA PRO A 197 3.21 11.71 15.10
C PRO A 197 3.65 12.34 16.44
N VAL A 198 3.31 11.69 17.57
CA VAL A 198 3.56 12.21 18.94
C VAL A 198 5.05 12.16 19.34
N ASN A 199 5.83 11.23 18.76
CA ASN A 199 7.27 11.06 19.01
C ASN A 199 8.10 11.36 17.76
N PHE A 200 7.94 12.58 17.24
CA PHE A 200 8.56 12.97 15.98
C PHE A 200 9.34 14.27 16.10
N THR A 201 10.59 14.20 15.70
CA THR A 201 11.46 15.36 15.51
C THR A 201 12.02 15.28 14.09
N PRO A 202 11.68 16.23 13.22
CA PRO A 202 12.34 16.36 11.93
C PRO A 202 13.85 16.47 12.12
N VAL A 203 14.59 15.68 11.35
CA VAL A 203 16.05 15.80 11.25
C VAL A 203 16.34 16.21 9.83
N GLU A 204 17.27 17.14 9.64
CA GLU A 204 17.66 17.54 8.29
C GLU A 204 18.29 16.35 7.55
N GLY A 205 17.69 15.99 6.42
CA GLY A 205 18.17 14.91 5.57
C GLY A 205 19.35 15.31 4.71
N TYR A 206 19.67 14.47 3.72
CA TYR A 206 20.68 14.82 2.73
C TYR A 206 20.15 15.94 1.80
N PRO A 207 20.91 17.02 1.56
CA PRO A 207 20.47 18.12 0.71
C PRO A 207 20.60 17.75 -0.77
N TYR A 208 19.61 17.05 -1.31
CA TYR A 208 19.60 16.67 -2.72
C TYR A 208 19.50 17.88 -3.65
N GLU A 209 20.32 17.86 -4.70
CA GLU A 209 20.21 18.79 -5.82
C GLU A 209 19.60 18.08 -7.02
N PHE A 210 18.63 18.74 -7.66
CA PHE A 210 17.92 18.22 -8.82
C PHE A 210 18.14 19.14 -10.02
N MET A 211 18.53 18.55 -11.15
CA MET A 211 18.73 19.27 -12.40
C MET A 211 17.45 20.00 -12.81
N GLN A 212 17.59 21.26 -13.19
CA GLN A 212 16.49 22.09 -13.67
C GLN A 212 16.70 22.38 -15.15
N PHE A 213 15.59 22.44 -15.90
CA PHE A 213 15.62 22.82 -17.31
C PHE A 213 14.88 24.15 -17.50
N PRO A 214 15.50 25.16 -18.13
CA PRO A 214 14.83 26.43 -18.39
C PRO A 214 13.62 26.23 -19.32
N PRO A 215 12.69 27.19 -19.42
CA PRO A 215 11.63 27.14 -20.44
C PRO A 215 12.21 27.09 -21.86
N GLY A 216 11.55 26.37 -22.77
CA GLY A 216 11.94 26.33 -24.18
C GLY A 216 11.17 25.25 -24.97
N ASP A 217 11.06 25.45 -26.28
CA ASP A 217 10.26 24.59 -27.16
C ASP A 217 11.06 23.39 -27.72
N ASN A 218 12.38 23.50 -27.75
CA ASN A 218 13.25 22.44 -28.25
C ASN A 218 13.38 21.29 -27.24
N THR A 219 13.60 20.09 -27.75
CA THR A 219 13.93 18.93 -26.90
C THR A 219 15.32 19.11 -26.31
N GLU A 220 15.43 19.00 -24.99
CA GLU A 220 16.71 19.10 -24.30
C GLU A 220 17.45 17.77 -24.36
N ALA A 221 18.76 17.79 -24.63
CA ALA A 221 19.57 16.59 -24.75
C ALA A 221 20.75 16.61 -23.79
N ILE A 222 20.83 15.61 -22.92
CA ILE A 222 21.95 15.43 -21.98
C ILE A 222 22.56 14.04 -22.13
N MET A 223 23.80 13.88 -21.66
CA MET A 223 24.57 12.65 -21.80
C MET A 223 25.11 12.17 -20.47
N THR A 224 25.17 10.86 -20.29
CA THR A 224 25.73 10.21 -19.11
C THR A 224 26.34 8.85 -19.48
N ASP A 225 27.12 8.23 -18.59
CA ASP A 225 27.53 6.85 -18.82
C ASP A 225 26.34 5.91 -18.58
N VAL A 226 25.62 6.13 -17.47
CA VAL A 226 24.48 5.30 -17.07
C VAL A 226 23.29 6.16 -16.67
N VAL A 227 22.12 5.85 -17.24
CA VAL A 227 20.85 6.40 -16.78
C VAL A 227 20.04 5.33 -16.05
N ILE A 228 19.50 5.68 -14.89
CA ILE A 228 18.68 4.81 -14.03
C ILE A 228 17.29 5.41 -13.92
N ILE A 229 16.27 4.62 -14.28
CA ILE A 229 14.88 5.07 -14.35
C ILE A 229 14.12 4.58 -13.12
N GLY A 230 13.72 5.52 -12.26
CA GLY A 230 13.15 5.29 -10.92
C GLY A 230 14.19 5.47 -9.82
N SER A 231 13.75 5.90 -8.63
CA SER A 231 14.61 6.14 -7.45
C SER A 231 14.42 5.12 -6.32
N GLY A 232 13.68 4.02 -6.56
CA GLY A 232 13.33 3.03 -5.54
C GLY A 232 14.51 2.22 -4.98
N CYS A 233 14.21 1.23 -4.14
CA CYS A 233 15.20 0.43 -3.41
C CYS A 233 16.33 -0.16 -4.29
N GLY A 234 15.96 -0.78 -5.41
CA GLY A 234 16.94 -1.36 -6.33
C GLY A 234 17.75 -0.28 -7.07
N ALA A 235 17.08 0.78 -7.53
CA ALA A 235 17.72 1.91 -8.20
C ALA A 235 18.80 2.58 -7.34
N ALA A 236 18.50 2.77 -6.06
CA ALA A 236 19.39 3.45 -5.12
C ALA A 236 20.72 2.70 -4.95
N VAL A 237 20.66 1.37 -4.81
CA VAL A 237 21.86 0.52 -4.76
C VAL A 237 22.63 0.57 -6.08
N ALA A 238 21.93 0.52 -7.22
CA ALA A 238 22.56 0.60 -8.52
C ALA A 238 23.27 1.95 -8.74
N ALA A 239 22.62 3.06 -8.38
CA ALA A 239 23.16 4.40 -8.47
C ALA A 239 24.44 4.53 -7.63
N LYS A 240 24.38 4.11 -6.37
CA LYS A 240 25.51 4.13 -5.42
C LYS A 240 26.69 3.34 -5.99
N ASN A 241 26.48 2.07 -6.33
CA ASN A 241 27.57 1.19 -6.75
C ASN A 241 28.22 1.65 -8.07
N ILE A 242 27.45 2.21 -9.01
CA ILE A 242 27.99 2.69 -10.29
C ILE A 242 28.70 4.03 -10.13
N ALA A 243 28.15 4.96 -9.35
CA ALA A 243 28.76 6.25 -9.09
C ALA A 243 30.09 6.10 -8.32
N GLU A 244 30.13 5.25 -7.28
CA GLU A 244 31.37 4.96 -6.53
C GLU A 244 32.46 4.28 -7.39
N ALA A 245 32.07 3.61 -8.48
CA ALA A 245 33.00 3.06 -9.46
C ALA A 245 33.54 4.12 -10.45
N GLY A 246 33.21 5.40 -10.27
CA GLY A 246 33.71 6.51 -11.08
C GLY A 246 33.05 6.61 -12.46
N HIS A 247 31.77 6.28 -12.56
CA HIS A 247 30.95 6.48 -13.75
C HIS A 247 29.99 7.65 -13.56
N ASN A 248 29.72 8.39 -14.64
CA ASN A 248 28.69 9.42 -14.61
C ASN A 248 27.31 8.75 -14.57
N VAL A 249 26.50 9.09 -13.56
CA VAL A 249 25.17 8.49 -13.34
C VAL A 249 24.12 9.59 -13.28
N ILE A 250 23.03 9.41 -14.02
CA ILE A 250 21.81 10.19 -13.84
C ILE A 250 20.69 9.26 -13.37
N VAL A 251 20.06 9.59 -12.24
CA VAL A 251 18.82 8.92 -11.80
C VAL A 251 17.64 9.84 -12.07
N VAL A 252 16.58 9.29 -12.66
CA VAL A 252 15.35 10.03 -12.96
C VAL A 252 14.16 9.45 -12.19
N GLU A 253 13.32 10.30 -11.62
CA GLU A 253 12.14 9.94 -10.84
C GLU A 253 10.92 10.70 -11.36
N LYS A 254 9.78 10.01 -11.56
CA LYS A 254 8.55 10.65 -12.04
C LYS A 254 7.90 11.51 -10.96
N SER A 255 8.13 11.16 -9.71
CA SER A 255 7.65 11.87 -8.53
C SER A 255 8.70 12.84 -8.00
N TYR A 256 8.44 13.39 -6.82
CA TYR A 256 9.22 14.46 -6.22
C TYR A 256 9.79 14.03 -4.86
N TYR A 257 10.90 14.66 -4.47
CA TYR A 257 11.47 14.58 -3.13
C TYR A 257 10.67 15.46 -2.16
N TRP A 258 10.50 14.99 -0.94
CA TRP A 258 9.91 15.79 0.13
C TRP A 258 10.97 15.93 1.21
N SER A 259 11.36 17.17 1.51
CA SER A 259 12.21 17.45 2.65
C SER A 259 11.47 17.19 3.94
N GLU A 260 12.21 17.00 5.02
CA GLU A 260 11.67 16.54 6.29
C GLU A 260 10.69 17.54 6.92
N LYS A 261 10.84 18.83 6.62
CA LYS A 261 9.94 19.91 7.06
C LYS A 261 8.64 19.99 6.25
N HIS A 262 8.66 19.51 5.01
CA HIS A 262 7.52 19.52 4.08
C HIS A 262 6.95 18.11 3.86
N PHE A 263 7.32 17.13 4.69
CA PHE A 263 6.91 15.76 4.45
C PHE A 263 5.39 15.63 4.64
N PRO A 264 4.63 15.10 3.65
CA PRO A 264 3.16 15.04 3.72
C PRO A 264 2.71 13.93 4.67
N MET A 265 2.73 14.22 5.97
CA MET A 265 2.48 13.26 7.05
C MET A 265 1.01 13.13 7.45
N THR A 266 0.10 13.96 6.90
CA THR A 266 -1.33 13.82 7.15
C THR A 266 -1.93 12.68 6.31
N MET A 267 -3.04 12.09 6.78
CA MET A 267 -3.71 10.99 6.06
C MET A 267 -4.16 11.39 4.64
N LYS A 268 -4.63 12.63 4.48
CA LYS A 268 -5.12 13.19 3.21
C LYS A 268 -3.99 13.47 2.23
N GLU A 269 -2.95 14.19 2.68
CA GLU A 269 -1.84 14.60 1.80
C GLU A 269 -0.94 13.41 1.47
N GLY A 270 -0.61 12.58 2.46
CA GLY A 270 0.27 11.43 2.30
C GLY A 270 -0.26 10.44 1.26
N ALA A 271 -1.56 10.12 1.29
CA ALA A 271 -2.17 9.21 0.33
C ALA A 271 -2.03 9.69 -1.13
N LEU A 272 -2.13 10.99 -1.38
CA LEU A 272 -2.06 11.56 -2.74
C LEU A 272 -0.64 11.85 -3.21
N ASN A 273 0.25 12.28 -2.31
CA ASN A 273 1.59 12.74 -2.65
C ASN A 273 2.65 11.63 -2.57
N LEU A 274 2.38 10.52 -1.86
CA LEU A 274 3.37 9.47 -1.61
C LEU A 274 3.08 8.14 -2.31
N PHE A 275 1.87 7.94 -2.81
CA PHE A 275 1.42 6.65 -3.34
C PHE A 275 0.87 6.77 -4.76
N GLU A 276 1.01 5.71 -5.54
CA GLU A 276 0.34 5.59 -6.83
C GLU A 276 -1.18 5.65 -6.69
N ASN A 277 -1.86 6.21 -7.69
CA ASN A 277 -3.32 6.28 -7.78
C ASN A 277 -4.01 6.84 -6.52
N GLY A 278 -3.35 7.77 -5.80
CA GLY A 278 -3.90 8.35 -4.59
C GLY A 278 -4.12 7.35 -3.46
N GLY A 279 -3.21 6.38 -3.33
CA GLY A 279 -3.12 5.47 -2.19
C GLY A 279 -3.15 3.99 -2.56
N THR A 280 -3.94 3.60 -3.56
CA THR A 280 -4.17 2.18 -3.85
C THR A 280 -4.62 1.95 -5.29
N SER A 281 -4.03 0.94 -5.93
CA SER A 281 -4.48 0.35 -7.19
C SER A 281 -5.27 -0.92 -6.91
N ILE A 282 -6.30 -1.23 -7.70
CA ILE A 282 -7.16 -2.40 -7.48
C ILE A 282 -6.97 -3.40 -8.64
N SER A 283 -7.02 -4.70 -8.35
CA SER A 283 -7.06 -5.76 -9.37
C SER A 283 -8.32 -5.68 -10.24
N ASP A 284 -8.26 -6.23 -11.46
CA ASP A 284 -9.38 -6.20 -12.42
C ASP A 284 -10.67 -6.83 -11.87
N ASP A 285 -10.56 -7.83 -10.99
CA ASP A 285 -11.70 -8.48 -10.33
C ASP A 285 -12.19 -7.75 -9.05
N GLY A 286 -11.50 -6.68 -8.66
CA GLY A 286 -11.83 -5.90 -7.47
C GLY A 286 -11.42 -6.52 -6.13
N SER A 287 -10.71 -7.66 -6.13
CA SER A 287 -10.45 -8.43 -4.91
C SER A 287 -9.19 -8.02 -4.16
N VAL A 288 -8.17 -7.47 -4.86
CA VAL A 288 -6.87 -7.13 -4.26
C VAL A 288 -6.58 -5.63 -4.37
N ALA A 289 -6.40 -5.01 -3.22
CA ALA A 289 -5.89 -3.65 -3.06
C ALA A 289 -4.35 -3.65 -2.99
N VAL A 290 -3.69 -3.01 -3.96
CA VAL A 290 -2.24 -2.95 -4.10
C VAL A 290 -1.74 -1.54 -3.78
N ILE A 291 -0.85 -1.43 -2.79
CA ILE A 291 -0.25 -0.19 -2.34
C ILE A 291 1.19 -0.10 -2.85
N SER A 292 1.53 0.98 -3.54
CA SER A 292 2.86 1.21 -4.12
C SER A 292 3.25 2.68 -4.00
N GLY A 293 4.51 2.94 -3.65
CA GLY A 293 5.02 4.30 -3.46
C GLY A 293 5.27 5.02 -4.78
N SER A 294 4.89 6.29 -4.84
CA SER A 294 5.17 7.23 -5.93
C SER A 294 5.79 8.50 -5.35
N VAL A 295 7.04 8.37 -4.89
CA VAL A 295 7.81 9.41 -4.19
C VAL A 295 9.29 9.11 -4.39
N TRP A 296 10.17 10.11 -4.24
CA TRP A 296 11.61 9.89 -4.14
C TRP A 296 11.96 8.79 -3.13
N GLY A 297 12.75 7.80 -3.53
CA GLY A 297 13.05 6.58 -2.77
C GLY A 297 12.02 5.45 -2.90
N GLY A 298 10.90 5.70 -3.60
CA GLY A 298 9.85 4.72 -3.91
C GLY A 298 9.23 4.05 -2.69
N GLY A 299 8.94 2.75 -2.80
CA GLY A 299 8.38 1.96 -1.70
C GLY A 299 9.25 1.91 -0.43
N GLY A 300 10.58 2.11 -0.55
CA GLY A 300 11.48 2.20 0.59
C GLY A 300 11.23 3.43 1.46
N THR A 301 10.66 4.49 0.90
CA THR A 301 10.28 5.71 1.62
C THR A 301 9.07 5.47 2.52
N ILE A 302 8.12 4.63 2.12
CA ILE A 302 6.81 4.44 2.78
C ILE A 302 6.62 3.05 3.47
N ASN A 303 7.61 2.15 3.40
CA ASN A 303 7.52 0.85 4.08
C ASN A 303 7.69 0.96 5.62
N TRP A 304 7.51 -0.16 6.32
CA TRP A 304 7.45 -0.22 7.78
C TRP A 304 8.75 -0.64 8.46
N SER A 305 9.90 -0.36 7.84
CA SER A 305 11.25 -0.68 8.32
C SER A 305 11.64 -2.17 8.44
N ALA A 306 10.66 -3.09 8.36
CA ALA A 306 10.89 -4.53 8.37
C ALA A 306 11.92 -4.98 7.32
N SER A 307 12.99 -5.64 7.77
CA SER A 307 14.19 -5.93 6.98
C SER A 307 14.64 -7.38 7.15
N LEU A 308 13.86 -8.31 6.63
CA LEU A 308 14.16 -9.74 6.63
C LEU A 308 14.99 -10.14 5.39
N GLN A 309 16.06 -10.91 5.59
CA GLN A 309 16.76 -11.55 4.47
C GLN A 309 15.92 -12.68 3.86
N THR A 310 16.13 -12.96 2.57
CA THR A 310 15.48 -14.09 1.87
C THR A 310 15.89 -15.41 2.51
N GLN A 311 14.91 -16.26 2.82
CA GLN A 311 15.16 -17.54 3.47
C GLN A 311 15.90 -18.53 2.56
N SER A 312 16.69 -19.43 3.17
CA SER A 312 17.53 -20.39 2.46
C SER A 312 16.74 -21.31 1.54
N TYR A 313 15.58 -21.80 1.98
CA TYR A 313 14.72 -22.69 1.16
C TYR A 313 14.20 -21.99 -0.11
N VAL A 314 13.86 -20.70 -0.03
CA VAL A 314 13.45 -19.90 -1.20
C VAL A 314 14.62 -19.70 -2.16
N ARG A 315 15.81 -19.39 -1.63
CA ARG A 315 17.03 -19.26 -2.43
C ARG A 315 17.40 -20.57 -3.11
N GLN A 316 17.21 -21.70 -2.42
CA GLN A 316 17.40 -23.03 -2.98
C GLN A 316 16.38 -23.33 -4.09
N GLU A 317 15.12 -22.95 -3.92
CA GLU A 317 14.11 -23.05 -4.98
C GLU A 317 14.54 -22.29 -6.24
N TRP A 318 15.06 -21.08 -6.08
CA TRP A 318 15.54 -20.27 -7.21
C TRP A 318 16.79 -20.87 -7.85
N ALA A 319 17.73 -21.37 -7.06
CA ALA A 319 18.91 -22.08 -7.54
C ALA A 319 18.54 -23.31 -8.39
N ASN A 320 17.58 -24.11 -7.91
CA ASN A 320 17.07 -25.29 -8.61
C ASN A 320 16.39 -24.95 -9.95
N LYS A 321 15.96 -23.69 -10.14
CA LYS A 321 15.42 -23.17 -11.41
C LYS A 321 16.50 -22.64 -12.37
N GLY A 322 17.77 -22.96 -12.12
CA GLY A 322 18.91 -22.59 -12.97
C GLY A 322 19.54 -21.25 -12.61
N LEU A 323 19.31 -20.73 -11.41
CA LEU A 323 19.90 -19.48 -10.91
C LEU A 323 20.81 -19.77 -9.68
N PRO A 324 21.88 -20.59 -9.84
CA PRO A 324 22.66 -21.12 -8.71
C PRO A 324 23.37 -20.03 -7.90
N PHE A 325 23.56 -18.84 -8.45
CA PHE A 325 24.18 -17.74 -7.71
C PHE A 325 23.38 -17.34 -6.46
N PHE A 326 22.06 -17.59 -6.42
CA PHE A 326 21.26 -17.30 -5.23
C PHE A 326 21.72 -18.05 -3.99
N THR A 327 22.33 -19.23 -4.11
CA THR A 327 22.88 -19.97 -2.96
C THR A 327 24.39 -19.74 -2.78
N SER A 328 25.00 -18.89 -3.60
CA SER A 328 26.43 -18.59 -3.51
C SER A 328 26.77 -17.68 -2.32
N ALA A 329 28.03 -17.77 -1.88
CA ALA A 329 28.60 -16.85 -0.90
C ALA A 329 28.60 -15.39 -1.38
N GLU A 330 28.73 -15.14 -2.69
CA GLU A 330 28.70 -13.77 -3.22
C GLU A 330 27.31 -13.13 -3.07
N PHE A 331 26.24 -13.88 -3.33
CA PHE A 331 24.90 -13.36 -3.11
C PHE A 331 24.59 -13.17 -1.61
N GLN A 332 25.15 -14.01 -0.73
CA GLN A 332 25.10 -13.75 0.71
C GLN A 332 25.77 -12.41 1.05
N ARG A 333 26.97 -12.15 0.51
CA ARG A 333 27.64 -10.85 0.69
C ARG A 333 26.81 -9.67 0.17
N SER A 334 26.03 -9.85 -0.90
CA SER A 334 25.09 -8.81 -1.36
C SER A 334 23.98 -8.52 -0.33
N LEU A 335 23.43 -9.55 0.32
CA LEU A 335 22.46 -9.38 1.40
C LEU A 335 23.08 -8.65 2.60
N ASP A 336 24.29 -9.07 2.99
CA ASP A 336 24.99 -8.52 4.16
C ASP A 336 25.37 -7.05 3.94
N ARG A 337 26.00 -6.71 2.80
CA ARG A 337 26.34 -5.31 2.44
C ARG A 337 25.16 -4.37 2.53
N VAL A 338 23.99 -4.81 2.05
CA VAL A 338 22.76 -4.02 2.06
C VAL A 338 22.25 -3.84 3.49
N CYS A 339 22.18 -4.91 4.27
CA CYS A 339 21.77 -4.85 5.68
C CYS A 339 22.70 -3.99 6.52
N ASP A 340 24.02 -4.16 6.37
CA ASP A 340 25.05 -3.43 7.10
C ASP A 340 24.94 -1.93 6.82
N ARG A 341 24.82 -1.54 5.55
CA ARG A 341 24.69 -0.12 5.18
C ARG A 341 23.44 0.52 5.77
N MET A 342 22.35 -0.23 5.86
CA MET A 342 21.10 0.21 6.46
C MET A 342 21.09 0.11 8.00
N GLY A 343 22.11 -0.49 8.60
CA GLY A 343 22.18 -0.80 10.03
C GLY A 343 21.02 -1.66 10.49
N VAL A 344 20.72 -2.73 9.75
CA VAL A 344 19.63 -3.67 10.04
C VAL A 344 19.97 -4.52 11.27
N ASN A 345 19.15 -4.47 12.31
CA ASN A 345 19.29 -5.35 13.48
C ASN A 345 18.01 -5.41 14.33
N THR A 346 18.09 -6.12 15.46
CA THR A 346 17.03 -6.29 16.45
C THR A 346 17.34 -5.66 17.81
N GLU A 347 18.53 -5.09 18.03
CA GLU A 347 19.02 -4.69 19.36
C GLU A 347 18.21 -3.54 19.97
N HIS A 348 17.83 -2.55 19.16
CA HIS A 348 17.07 -1.37 19.60
C HIS A 348 15.59 -1.43 19.22
N VAL A 349 15.07 -2.62 18.99
CA VAL A 349 13.66 -2.81 18.66
C VAL A 349 12.80 -2.64 19.91
N LYS A 350 11.95 -1.62 19.90
CA LYS A 350 10.90 -1.42 20.90
C LYS A 350 9.55 -1.86 20.33
N HIS A 351 8.99 -2.93 20.87
CA HIS A 351 7.68 -3.41 20.49
C HIS A 351 6.59 -2.47 21.01
N ASN A 352 5.62 -2.15 20.15
CA ASN A 352 4.37 -1.55 20.61
C ASN A 352 3.41 -2.62 21.14
N HIS A 353 2.24 -2.22 21.65
CA HIS A 353 1.26 -3.14 22.22
C HIS A 353 0.87 -4.28 21.27
N ALA A 354 0.58 -3.99 19.99
CA ALA A 354 0.19 -5.00 19.01
C ALA A 354 1.30 -6.04 18.76
N ASN A 355 2.56 -5.61 18.71
CA ASN A 355 3.71 -6.52 18.54
C ASN A 355 3.95 -7.36 19.79
N HIS A 356 3.79 -6.78 20.99
CA HIS A 356 3.84 -7.53 22.24
C HIS A 356 2.73 -8.59 22.32
N LEU A 357 1.50 -8.25 21.92
CA LEU A 357 0.39 -9.19 21.85
C LEU A 357 0.70 -10.38 20.92
N LEU A 358 1.35 -10.11 19.79
CA LEU A 358 1.72 -11.15 18.83
C LEU A 358 2.74 -12.13 19.44
N LEU A 359 3.79 -11.62 20.10
CA LEU A 359 4.81 -12.44 20.77
C LEU A 359 4.25 -13.21 21.97
N GLU A 360 3.45 -12.55 22.81
CA GLU A 360 2.86 -13.16 24.01
C GLU A 360 1.81 -14.21 23.65
N GLY A 361 0.97 -13.94 22.66
CA GLY A 361 0.01 -14.92 22.17
C GLY A 361 0.70 -16.11 21.53
N ALA A 362 1.79 -15.90 20.79
CA ALA A 362 2.61 -17.00 20.28
C ALA A 362 3.21 -17.85 21.41
N ARG A 363 3.76 -17.21 22.45
CA ARG A 363 4.29 -17.90 23.64
C ARG A 363 3.23 -18.77 24.33
N LYS A 364 2.01 -18.23 24.54
CA LYS A 364 0.88 -18.95 25.14
C LYS A 364 0.41 -20.14 24.31
N LEU A 365 0.53 -20.06 22.99
CA LEU A 365 0.06 -21.09 22.05
C LEU A 365 1.15 -22.09 21.63
N GLY A 366 2.42 -21.83 22.00
CA GLY A 366 3.56 -22.62 21.54
C GLY A 366 3.92 -22.38 20.07
N TYR A 367 3.54 -21.24 19.49
CA TYR A 367 3.86 -20.91 18.10
C TYR A 367 5.27 -20.36 17.94
N ALA A 368 5.94 -20.72 16.84
CA ALA A 368 7.22 -20.14 16.49
C ALA A 368 7.07 -18.65 16.12
N ALA A 369 7.70 -17.77 16.91
CA ALA A 369 7.69 -16.32 16.69
C ALA A 369 9.07 -15.70 16.92
N LYS A 370 9.32 -14.56 16.28
CA LYS A 370 10.60 -13.83 16.41
C LYS A 370 10.43 -12.33 16.23
N THR A 371 11.40 -11.59 16.75
CA THR A 371 11.60 -10.17 16.46
C THR A 371 12.01 -9.98 15.00
N VAL A 372 11.43 -8.97 14.35
CA VAL A 372 11.72 -8.59 12.97
C VAL A 372 12.81 -7.52 12.94
N PRO A 373 13.95 -7.75 12.26
CA PRO A 373 15.01 -6.76 12.13
C PRO A 373 14.52 -5.47 11.44
N GLN A 374 15.02 -4.33 11.88
CA GLN A 374 14.62 -3.00 11.40
C GLN A 374 15.79 -2.26 10.76
N ASN A 375 15.58 -1.56 9.64
CA ASN A 375 16.60 -0.70 9.02
C ASN A 375 16.64 0.70 9.66
N THR A 376 16.97 0.79 10.94
CA THR A 376 16.94 2.06 11.69
C THR A 376 18.33 2.62 11.98
N GLY A 377 19.37 2.08 11.33
CA GLY A 377 20.75 2.53 11.55
C GLY A 377 21.26 2.19 12.93
N ASN A 378 20.82 1.05 13.49
CA ASN A 378 21.07 0.66 14.87
C ASN A 378 20.62 1.69 15.91
N GLN A 379 19.43 2.28 15.72
CA GLN A 379 18.83 3.22 16.67
C GLN A 379 17.34 2.89 16.89
N GLU A 380 16.78 3.36 17.99
CA GLU A 380 15.33 3.26 18.22
C GLU A 380 14.55 4.13 17.21
N HIS A 381 13.46 3.58 16.67
CA HIS A 381 12.55 4.32 15.80
C HIS A 381 11.12 3.83 16.00
N ASN A 382 10.25 4.67 16.58
CA ASN A 382 8.96 4.24 17.12
C ASN A 382 7.82 5.23 16.83
N CYS A 383 7.84 5.90 15.66
CA CYS A 383 6.88 6.98 15.36
C CYS A 383 5.47 6.51 14.95
N GLY A 384 5.28 5.23 14.57
CA GLY A 384 3.99 4.67 14.14
C GLY A 384 3.44 5.15 12.79
N HIS A 385 4.13 6.09 12.14
CA HIS A 385 3.67 6.74 10.91
C HIS A 385 4.48 6.35 9.67
N CYS A 386 5.35 5.33 9.74
CA CYS A 386 6.23 4.93 8.65
C CYS A 386 5.51 4.65 7.32
N THR A 387 4.23 4.26 7.34
CA THR A 387 3.36 4.15 6.16
C THR A 387 3.31 5.46 5.36
N LEU A 388 3.25 6.59 6.04
CA LEU A 388 3.22 7.93 5.44
C LEU A 388 4.64 8.51 5.27
N GLY A 389 5.66 7.65 5.31
CA GLY A 389 7.06 8.06 5.21
C GLY A 389 7.76 8.31 6.54
N CYS A 390 8.97 8.87 6.48
CA CYS A 390 9.82 9.08 7.65
C CYS A 390 10.51 10.44 7.58
N GLY A 391 9.85 11.49 8.07
CA GLY A 391 10.42 12.82 8.15
C GLY A 391 11.51 13.00 9.24
N SER A 392 11.85 11.97 10.03
CA SER A 392 12.92 12.05 11.02
C SER A 392 14.24 11.45 10.55
N CYS A 393 14.27 10.93 9.31
CA CYS A 393 15.40 10.17 8.76
C CYS A 393 15.86 8.98 9.64
N GLY A 394 15.04 8.54 10.61
CA GLY A 394 15.35 7.41 11.48
C GLY A 394 15.35 6.10 10.70
N LYS A 395 14.37 5.92 9.81
CA LYS A 395 14.36 4.82 8.85
C LYS A 395 15.41 5.04 7.77
N LYS A 396 16.36 4.12 7.67
CA LYS A 396 17.47 4.10 6.71
C LYS A 396 17.04 3.50 5.38
N GLY A 397 16.01 4.11 4.79
CA GLY A 397 15.52 3.79 3.43
C GLY A 397 16.44 4.33 2.32
N PRO A 398 16.07 4.13 1.04
CA PRO A 398 16.87 4.53 -0.12
C PRO A 398 17.32 5.99 -0.09
N GLN A 399 16.43 6.90 0.31
CA GLN A 399 16.62 8.34 0.38
C GLN A 399 17.55 8.80 1.52
N VAL A 400 17.78 7.97 2.53
CA VAL A 400 18.68 8.31 3.66
C VAL A 400 20.05 7.62 3.50
N THR A 401 20.10 6.56 2.70
CA THR A 401 21.28 5.70 2.55
C THR A 401 21.86 5.79 1.15
N PHE A 402 21.52 4.84 0.28
CA PHE A 402 22.20 4.61 -0.98
C PHE A 402 22.08 5.79 -1.97
N LEU A 403 20.95 6.50 -2.03
CA LEU A 403 20.85 7.69 -2.89
C LEU A 403 21.74 8.82 -2.37
N ALA A 404 21.86 8.97 -1.05
CA ALA A 404 22.75 9.96 -0.45
C ALA A 404 24.22 9.60 -0.71
N ASP A 405 24.57 8.32 -0.66
CA ASP A 405 25.92 7.85 -1.02
C ASP A 405 26.21 8.05 -2.51
N ALA A 406 25.24 7.76 -3.38
CA ALA A 406 25.35 8.03 -4.81
C ALA A 406 25.59 9.53 -5.08
N ALA A 407 24.86 10.40 -4.37
CA ALA A 407 25.04 11.85 -4.47
C ALA A 407 26.45 12.29 -4.05
N ARG A 408 26.96 11.76 -2.93
CA ARG A 408 28.34 12.01 -2.46
C ARG A 408 29.39 11.51 -3.46
N ALA A 409 29.08 10.43 -4.19
CA ALA A 409 29.92 9.90 -5.25
C ALA A 409 29.75 10.63 -6.61
N GLY A 410 28.94 11.70 -6.68
CA GLY A 410 28.78 12.54 -7.86
C GLY A 410 27.63 12.15 -8.79
N ALA A 411 26.72 11.26 -8.38
CA ALA A 411 25.51 11.00 -9.15
C ALA A 411 24.62 12.25 -9.21
N GLN A 412 23.97 12.46 -10.37
CA GLN A 412 23.04 13.56 -10.60
C GLN A 412 21.60 13.05 -10.64
N PHE A 413 20.65 13.93 -10.33
CA PHE A 413 19.25 13.56 -10.13
C PHE A 413 18.30 14.46 -10.89
N ILE A 414 17.19 13.88 -11.36
CA ILE A 414 16.07 14.60 -11.97
C ILE A 414 14.77 14.07 -11.34
N GLU A 415 14.05 14.91 -10.63
CA GLU A 415 12.69 14.63 -10.16
C GLU A 415 11.66 15.20 -11.14
N GLY A 416 10.40 14.76 -11.04
CA GLY A 416 9.33 15.17 -11.97
C GLY A 416 9.53 14.69 -13.42
N PHE A 417 10.38 13.69 -13.65
CA PHE A 417 10.69 13.15 -14.97
C PHE A 417 9.90 11.87 -15.26
N HIS A 418 8.88 11.99 -16.10
CA HIS A 418 8.15 10.84 -16.63
C HIS A 418 8.89 10.24 -17.83
N ALA A 419 9.58 9.11 -17.62
CA ALA A 419 10.20 8.35 -18.70
C ALA A 419 9.15 7.68 -19.60
N GLU A 420 9.04 8.15 -20.83
CA GLU A 420 8.04 7.72 -21.80
C GLU A 420 8.49 6.43 -22.49
N ARG A 421 9.73 6.38 -22.98
CA ARG A 421 10.28 5.20 -23.66
C ARG A 421 11.80 5.17 -23.68
N ILE A 422 12.33 3.98 -23.93
CA ILE A 422 13.74 3.72 -24.22
C ILE A 422 13.91 3.79 -25.75
N LEU A 423 14.97 4.45 -26.19
CA LEU A 423 15.34 4.57 -27.60
C LEU A 423 16.41 3.53 -27.95
N PHE A 424 16.18 2.84 -29.06
CA PHE A 424 17.04 1.78 -29.56
C PHE A 424 17.63 2.15 -30.91
N LYS A 425 18.86 1.69 -31.14
CA LYS A 425 19.50 1.63 -32.45
C LYS A 425 19.91 0.18 -32.74
N GLU A 426 20.32 -0.10 -33.97
CA GLU A 426 20.87 -1.40 -34.33
C GLU A 426 22.09 -1.72 -33.47
N GLY A 427 22.09 -2.90 -32.85
CA GLY A 427 23.18 -3.45 -32.05
C GLY A 427 23.82 -4.65 -32.73
N ASN A 428 24.70 -5.37 -32.03
CA ASN A 428 25.39 -6.51 -32.64
C ASN A 428 24.50 -7.75 -32.73
N ALA A 429 24.75 -8.58 -33.75
CA ALA A 429 24.13 -9.90 -33.93
C ALA A 429 22.58 -9.88 -33.88
N GLY A 430 21.96 -8.84 -34.46
CA GLY A 430 20.49 -8.70 -34.51
C GLY A 430 19.83 -8.24 -33.21
N ASN A 431 20.61 -7.87 -32.18
CA ASN A 431 20.08 -7.25 -30.97
C ASN A 431 19.83 -5.75 -31.17
N CYS A 432 18.94 -5.18 -30.34
CA CYS A 432 18.75 -3.73 -30.26
C CYS A 432 19.60 -3.11 -29.15
N LEU A 433 20.40 -2.09 -29.45
CA LEU A 433 21.18 -1.35 -28.46
C LEU A 433 20.37 -0.19 -27.87
N ALA A 434 20.07 -0.27 -26.57
CA ALA A 434 19.51 0.86 -25.83
C ALA A 434 20.57 1.94 -25.66
N HIS A 435 20.33 3.13 -26.20
CA HIS A 435 21.33 4.21 -26.21
C HIS A 435 20.81 5.54 -25.65
N ALA A 436 19.51 5.65 -25.37
CA ALA A 436 18.92 6.81 -24.76
C ALA A 436 17.56 6.49 -24.14
N ILE A 437 17.05 7.41 -23.32
CA ILE A 437 15.65 7.46 -22.92
C ILE A 437 15.05 8.81 -23.32
N GLU A 438 13.76 8.80 -23.62
CA GLU A 438 12.96 9.99 -23.88
C GLU A 438 11.88 10.10 -22.80
N GLY A 439 11.64 11.32 -22.34
CA GLY A 439 10.58 11.58 -21.37
C GLY A 439 10.22 13.05 -21.26
N THR A 440 9.21 13.28 -20.43
CA THR A 440 8.72 14.62 -20.10
C THR A 440 9.15 14.97 -18.68
N TRP A 441 9.85 16.08 -18.53
CA TRP A 441 10.15 16.68 -17.25
C TRP A 441 9.12 17.75 -16.90
N THR A 442 8.67 17.78 -15.65
CA THR A 442 7.83 18.84 -15.09
C THR A 442 8.50 19.42 -13.86
N SER A 443 8.68 20.75 -13.84
CA SER A 443 9.26 21.46 -12.72
C SER A 443 8.31 21.49 -11.52
N ARG A 444 8.86 21.79 -10.35
CA ARG A 444 8.08 22.33 -9.24
C ARG A 444 7.43 23.67 -9.61
N ASP A 445 6.42 24.06 -8.86
CA ASP A 445 5.80 25.38 -8.97
C ASP A 445 6.67 26.49 -8.35
N LEU A 446 6.23 27.75 -8.50
CA LEU A 446 6.94 28.94 -8.01
C LEU A 446 7.23 28.91 -6.49
N ASN A 447 6.40 28.21 -5.72
CA ASN A 447 6.53 28.06 -4.27
C ASN A 447 7.29 26.78 -3.88
N ARG A 448 7.95 26.12 -4.85
CA ARG A 448 8.61 24.82 -4.70
C ARG A 448 7.65 23.68 -4.30
N GLY A 449 6.35 23.87 -4.50
CA GLY A 449 5.33 22.83 -4.42
C GLY A 449 5.22 22.03 -5.71
N ILE A 450 4.28 21.08 -5.73
CA ILE A 450 4.01 20.21 -6.90
C ILE A 450 2.59 20.38 -7.48
N SER A 451 1.82 21.29 -6.90
CA SER A 451 0.37 21.43 -7.14
C SER A 451 -0.01 22.82 -7.64
N GLY A 452 0.87 23.80 -7.49
CA GLY A 452 0.67 25.19 -7.89
C GLY A 452 1.01 25.48 -9.35
N LYS A 453 1.00 26.77 -9.69
CA LYS A 453 1.35 27.31 -11.01
C LYS A 453 2.19 28.58 -10.85
N PRO A 454 3.00 28.97 -11.85
CA PRO A 454 3.29 28.25 -13.09
C PRO A 454 4.20 27.04 -12.86
N VAL A 455 4.17 26.08 -13.78
CA VAL A 455 5.13 24.97 -13.89
C VAL A 455 5.71 24.97 -15.30
N ILE A 456 6.95 24.49 -15.44
CA ILE A 456 7.64 24.34 -16.72
C ILE A 456 7.59 22.87 -17.10
N THR A 457 7.25 22.60 -18.36
CA THR A 457 7.32 21.26 -18.94
C THR A 457 8.32 21.24 -20.07
N ARG A 458 9.22 20.26 -20.09
CA ARG A 458 10.23 20.08 -21.14
C ARG A 458 10.25 18.63 -21.63
N LYS A 459 10.42 18.44 -22.93
CA LYS A 459 10.86 17.15 -23.49
C LYS A 459 12.36 17.03 -23.30
N VAL A 460 12.81 15.92 -22.73
CA VAL A 460 14.23 15.65 -22.48
C VAL A 460 14.61 14.27 -22.99
N VAL A 461 15.75 14.20 -23.68
CA VAL A 461 16.39 12.98 -24.13
C VAL A 461 17.72 12.81 -23.38
N ILE A 462 17.86 11.70 -22.67
CA ILE A 462 19.08 11.36 -21.94
C ILE A 462 19.80 10.26 -22.69
N LYS A 463 20.91 10.58 -23.34
CA LYS A 463 21.76 9.59 -24.01
C LYS A 463 22.64 8.90 -22.97
N ALA A 464 22.73 7.59 -23.03
CA ALA A 464 23.51 6.81 -22.08
C ALA A 464 24.16 5.59 -22.74
N LYS A 465 25.32 5.15 -22.21
CA LYS A 465 25.96 3.90 -22.64
C LYS A 465 25.21 2.69 -22.12
N LYS A 466 24.63 2.79 -20.92
CA LYS A 466 23.76 1.78 -20.30
C LYS A 466 22.49 2.43 -19.76
N VAL A 467 21.38 1.71 -19.88
CA VAL A 467 20.06 2.08 -19.35
C VAL A 467 19.66 1.02 -18.32
N ILE A 468 19.31 1.46 -17.13
CA ILE A 468 18.82 0.59 -16.05
C ILE A 468 17.38 0.97 -15.73
N VAL A 469 16.45 0.03 -15.91
CA VAL A 469 15.05 0.18 -15.54
C VAL A 469 14.87 -0.25 -14.08
N ALA A 470 14.29 0.62 -13.27
CA ALA A 470 14.04 0.38 -11.85
C ALA A 470 12.72 1.04 -11.36
N CYS A 471 11.69 1.03 -12.21
CA CYS A 471 10.38 1.64 -11.97
C CYS A 471 9.46 0.79 -11.06
N GLY A 472 9.92 -0.38 -10.60
CA GLY A 472 9.15 -1.32 -9.80
C GLY A 472 8.24 -2.24 -10.62
N SER A 473 7.75 -3.29 -9.98
CA SER A 473 7.04 -4.40 -10.63
C SER A 473 5.74 -4.01 -11.36
N LEU A 474 5.15 -2.85 -11.06
CA LEU A 474 3.98 -2.38 -11.77
C LEU A 474 4.32 -1.59 -13.04
N GLN A 475 5.43 -0.85 -13.05
CA GLN A 475 5.74 0.13 -14.10
C GLN A 475 6.90 -0.27 -15.02
N SER A 476 7.90 -1.00 -14.52
CA SER A 476 9.03 -1.50 -15.32
C SER A 476 8.57 -2.31 -16.54
N PRO A 477 7.68 -3.31 -16.43
CA PRO A 477 7.20 -4.03 -17.61
C PRO A 477 6.45 -3.11 -18.59
N LEU A 478 5.69 -2.14 -18.10
CA LEU A 478 4.97 -1.20 -18.96
C LEU A 478 5.93 -0.30 -19.73
N LEU A 479 7.02 0.15 -19.11
CA LEU A 479 8.09 0.90 -19.79
C LEU A 479 8.73 0.07 -20.90
N LEU A 480 9.05 -1.19 -20.62
CA LEU A 480 9.61 -2.10 -21.63
C LEU A 480 8.65 -2.30 -22.82
N LEU A 481 7.36 -2.50 -22.55
CA LEU A 481 6.33 -2.68 -23.59
C LEU A 481 6.16 -1.43 -24.46
N ARG A 482 6.04 -0.24 -23.86
CA ARG A 482 5.90 1.03 -24.62
C ARG A 482 7.18 1.44 -25.33
N SER A 483 8.32 0.88 -24.95
CA SER A 483 9.59 0.99 -25.69
C SER A 483 9.70 0.02 -26.88
N GLY A 484 8.66 -0.77 -27.14
CA GLY A 484 8.56 -1.62 -28.34
C GLY A 484 9.01 -3.07 -28.15
N LEU A 485 9.47 -3.48 -26.97
CA LEU A 485 9.89 -4.85 -26.72
C LEU A 485 8.72 -5.84 -26.77
N LYS A 486 8.95 -7.01 -27.38
CA LYS A 486 7.91 -8.01 -27.70
C LYS A 486 8.04 -9.33 -26.93
N ASN A 487 8.92 -9.40 -25.93
CA ASN A 487 9.06 -10.61 -25.12
C ASN A 487 7.73 -10.90 -24.38
N PRO A 488 7.09 -12.07 -24.61
CA PRO A 488 5.77 -12.38 -24.05
C PRO A 488 5.75 -12.56 -22.52
N GLN A 489 6.92 -12.65 -21.89
CA GLN A 489 7.07 -12.74 -20.44
C GLN A 489 6.99 -11.37 -19.74
N ILE A 490 7.10 -10.26 -20.47
CA ILE A 490 6.99 -8.92 -19.90
C ILE A 490 5.60 -8.72 -19.29
N GLY A 491 5.56 -8.36 -18.01
CA GLY A 491 4.33 -8.15 -17.24
C GLY A 491 3.74 -9.42 -16.63
N ARG A 492 4.22 -10.62 -16.98
CA ARG A 492 3.73 -11.90 -16.43
C ARG A 492 4.43 -12.23 -15.11
N ASN A 493 3.83 -13.11 -14.32
CA ASN A 493 4.38 -13.62 -13.05
C ASN A 493 4.42 -12.54 -11.96
N LEU A 494 3.37 -11.73 -11.87
CA LEU A 494 3.19 -10.79 -10.75
C LEU A 494 2.95 -11.57 -9.46
N TYR A 495 3.81 -11.40 -8.48
CA TYR A 495 3.60 -11.85 -7.11
C TYR A 495 3.32 -10.63 -6.21
N LEU A 496 2.36 -10.76 -5.29
CA LEU A 496 1.81 -9.74 -4.43
C LEU A 496 1.95 -10.02 -2.92
N HIS A 497 2.26 -11.25 -2.49
CA HIS A 497 2.06 -11.64 -1.07
C HIS A 497 0.68 -11.20 -0.53
N PRO A 498 -0.44 -11.71 -1.08
CA PRO A 498 -1.77 -11.29 -0.68
C PRO A 498 -1.99 -11.49 0.82
N VAL A 499 -2.59 -10.50 1.46
CA VAL A 499 -2.90 -10.51 2.89
C VAL A 499 -4.39 -10.40 3.14
N VAL A 500 -4.83 -11.02 4.23
CA VAL A 500 -6.15 -10.79 4.84
C VAL A 500 -5.92 -10.10 6.16
N LEU A 501 -6.76 -9.12 6.49
CA LEU A 501 -6.64 -8.36 7.73
C LEU A 501 -7.53 -8.96 8.81
N LEU A 502 -7.02 -8.96 10.03
CA LEU A 502 -7.76 -9.23 11.25
C LEU A 502 -7.61 -8.05 12.21
N SER A 503 -8.73 -7.59 12.76
CA SER A 503 -8.74 -6.61 13.86
C SER A 503 -9.32 -7.27 15.11
N ALA A 504 -8.73 -6.98 16.26
CA ALA A 504 -9.20 -7.43 17.55
C ALA A 504 -9.42 -6.24 18.48
N VAL A 505 -10.57 -6.18 19.17
CA VAL A 505 -10.89 -5.13 20.16
C VAL A 505 -10.59 -5.65 21.56
N PHE A 506 -9.94 -4.84 22.38
CA PHE A 506 -9.60 -5.13 23.77
C PHE A 506 -10.35 -4.20 24.72
N GLY A 507 -10.50 -4.62 25.99
CA GLY A 507 -11.11 -3.78 27.02
C GLY A 507 -10.19 -2.67 27.52
N GLU A 508 -8.88 -2.82 27.31
CA GLU A 508 -7.87 -1.83 27.67
C GLU A 508 -7.55 -0.91 26.48
N GLU A 509 -6.97 0.25 26.79
CA GLU A 509 -6.52 1.21 25.78
C GLU A 509 -5.25 0.72 25.07
N MET A 510 -5.23 0.75 23.73
CA MET A 510 -4.14 0.21 22.93
C MET A 510 -3.32 1.27 22.19
N LYS A 511 -3.96 2.37 21.75
CA LYS A 511 -3.40 3.41 20.85
C LYS A 511 -2.56 2.79 19.72
N PRO A 512 -3.17 1.96 18.85
CA PRO A 512 -2.40 1.06 17.99
C PRO A 512 -1.54 1.75 16.93
N TRP A 513 -1.74 3.05 16.71
CA TRP A 513 -0.94 3.87 15.79
C TRP A 513 0.37 4.38 16.40
N GLU A 514 0.66 4.08 17.67
CA GLU A 514 1.92 4.43 18.32
C GLU A 514 2.96 3.31 18.22
N GLY A 515 4.24 3.69 18.23
CA GLY A 515 5.36 2.76 18.23
C GLY A 515 5.70 2.19 16.85
N ALA A 516 6.71 1.32 16.79
CA ALA A 516 7.11 0.70 15.52
C ALA A 516 6.03 -0.27 15.01
N ILE A 517 5.69 -0.16 13.72
CA ILE A 517 4.54 -0.87 13.12
C ILE A 517 4.74 -2.39 13.13
N LEU A 518 5.82 -2.87 12.50
CA LEU A 518 6.07 -4.30 12.26
C LEU A 518 7.42 -4.70 12.85
N THR A 519 7.39 -5.21 14.08
CA THR A 519 8.59 -5.61 14.85
C THR A 519 8.54 -7.05 15.34
N ALA A 520 7.43 -7.76 15.15
CA ALA A 520 7.27 -9.16 15.48
C ALA A 520 6.58 -9.93 14.34
N VAL A 521 6.90 -11.22 14.23
CA VAL A 521 6.31 -12.12 13.24
C VAL A 521 6.12 -13.52 13.83
N ILE A 522 5.02 -14.19 13.47
CA ILE A 522 4.79 -15.62 13.71
C ILE A 522 5.06 -16.39 12.42
N ASN A 523 5.93 -17.38 12.49
CA ASN A 523 6.39 -18.22 11.39
C ASN A 523 5.72 -19.61 11.36
N GLU A 524 4.94 -19.96 12.37
CA GLU A 524 4.27 -21.27 12.53
C GLU A 524 3.55 -21.77 11.26
N PHE A 525 2.98 -20.85 10.48
CA PHE A 525 2.15 -21.17 9.32
C PHE A 525 2.90 -21.05 7.98
N GLU A 526 4.23 -20.91 7.96
CA GLU A 526 4.97 -20.60 6.73
C GLU A 526 5.20 -21.82 5.79
N GLU A 527 5.06 -23.03 6.33
CA GLU A 527 5.37 -24.32 5.66
C GLU A 527 4.14 -25.26 5.58
N LEU A 528 2.95 -24.72 5.32
CA LEU A 528 1.69 -25.50 5.34
C LEU A 528 1.62 -26.61 4.28
N ASP A 529 2.40 -26.52 3.21
CA ASP A 529 2.48 -27.56 2.17
C ASP A 529 3.78 -28.39 2.20
N GLY A 530 4.67 -28.12 3.18
CA GLY A 530 5.99 -28.73 3.28
C GLY A 530 6.96 -28.36 2.14
N ARG A 531 6.67 -27.32 1.36
CA ARG A 531 7.50 -26.84 0.23
C ARG A 531 7.72 -25.33 0.27
N GLY A 532 7.53 -24.71 1.43
CA GLY A 532 7.71 -23.30 1.64
C GLY A 532 6.54 -22.44 1.23
N HIS A 533 5.33 -22.99 1.06
CA HIS A 533 4.13 -22.20 0.80
C HIS A 533 3.16 -22.25 1.99
N GLY A 534 2.89 -21.06 2.51
CA GLY A 534 2.08 -20.84 3.70
C GLY A 534 1.93 -19.34 3.95
N ALA A 535 1.66 -18.96 5.19
CA ALA A 535 1.54 -17.57 5.58
C ALA A 535 2.29 -17.24 6.88
N LYS A 536 2.57 -15.95 7.06
CA LYS A 536 3.09 -15.38 8.29
C LYS A 536 2.06 -14.50 8.93
N ILE A 537 2.07 -14.40 10.25
CA ILE A 537 1.24 -13.42 10.96
C ILE A 537 2.13 -12.28 11.40
N GLU A 538 1.81 -11.08 10.95
CA GLU A 538 2.54 -9.85 11.23
C GLU A 538 1.56 -8.79 11.74
N THR A 539 2.06 -7.76 12.42
CA THR A 539 1.28 -6.57 12.74
C THR A 539 1.17 -5.65 11.52
N VAL A 540 0.12 -4.84 11.49
CA VAL A 540 -0.19 -3.93 10.37
C VAL A 540 -0.22 -2.48 10.83
N THR A 541 -0.02 -1.56 9.90
CA THR A 541 -0.29 -0.15 10.14
C THR A 541 -1.76 0.07 10.54
N THR A 542 -1.98 0.93 11.52
CA THR A 542 -3.32 1.30 12.00
C THR A 542 -3.60 2.78 11.80
N VAL A 543 -2.85 3.42 10.89
CA VAL A 543 -3.22 4.73 10.33
C VAL A 543 -4.64 4.61 9.77
N PRO A 544 -5.63 5.39 10.27
CA PRO A 544 -7.04 5.11 10.03
C PRO A 544 -7.41 4.98 8.55
N SER A 545 -6.87 5.84 7.69
CA SER A 545 -7.15 5.87 6.25
C SER A 545 -6.68 4.63 5.48
N PHE A 546 -5.73 3.86 6.02
CA PHE A 546 -5.25 2.61 5.42
C PHE A 546 -5.87 1.36 6.07
N PHE A 547 -6.25 1.46 7.35
CA PHE A 547 -6.72 0.31 8.12
C PHE A 547 -8.24 0.14 8.08
N LEU A 548 -9.02 1.19 8.36
CA LEU A 548 -10.48 1.08 8.50
C LEU A 548 -11.22 0.71 7.20
N PRO A 549 -10.87 1.26 6.01
CA PRO A 549 -11.66 1.03 4.79
C PRO A 549 -11.70 -0.41 4.29
N VAL A 550 -10.81 -1.29 4.76
CA VAL A 550 -10.75 -2.70 4.32
C VAL A 550 -11.77 -3.61 5.02
N PHE A 551 -12.41 -3.14 6.10
CA PHE A 551 -13.34 -3.94 6.88
C PHE A 551 -14.77 -3.87 6.31
N PRO A 552 -15.54 -4.98 6.40
CA PRO A 552 -16.92 -5.04 5.96
C PRO A 552 -17.83 -3.95 6.52
N TRP A 553 -18.69 -3.40 5.64
CA TRP A 553 -19.83 -2.58 6.04
C TRP A 553 -21.08 -3.44 6.19
N THR A 554 -21.77 -3.31 7.33
CA THR A 554 -23.08 -3.97 7.57
C THR A 554 -24.22 -2.96 7.46
N ASN A 555 -24.10 -1.86 8.21
CA ASN A 555 -24.94 -0.67 8.13
C ASN A 555 -24.16 0.54 8.67
N GLY A 556 -24.70 1.74 8.51
CA GLY A 556 -24.02 2.99 8.88
C GLY A 556 -23.76 3.17 10.39
N LEU A 557 -24.71 2.76 11.24
CA LEU A 557 -24.56 2.86 12.70
C LEU A 557 -23.49 1.89 13.22
N GLU A 558 -23.53 0.64 12.78
CA GLU A 558 -22.55 -0.39 13.14
C GLU A 558 -21.16 -0.02 12.64
N TYR A 559 -21.04 0.56 11.44
CA TYR A 559 -19.74 1.02 10.96
C TYR A 559 -19.19 2.17 11.81
N LYS A 560 -20.03 3.14 12.21
CA LYS A 560 -19.61 4.21 13.14
C LYS A 560 -19.19 3.67 14.52
N ARG A 561 -19.92 2.69 15.06
CA ARG A 561 -19.56 1.97 16.30
C ARG A 561 -18.26 1.18 16.15
N PHE A 562 -18.00 0.60 14.98
CA PHE A 562 -16.78 -0.14 14.72
C PHE A 562 -15.56 0.79 14.67
N VAL A 563 -15.61 1.85 13.85
CA VAL A 563 -14.45 2.75 13.68
C VAL A 563 -14.10 3.52 14.95
N SER A 564 -15.07 3.79 15.82
CA SER A 564 -14.82 4.47 17.10
C SER A 564 -14.01 3.62 18.08
N LYS A 565 -14.02 2.29 17.94
CA LYS A 565 -13.24 1.36 18.78
C LYS A 565 -11.76 1.30 18.41
N LEU A 566 -11.29 2.01 17.36
CA LEU A 566 -9.91 1.89 16.86
C LEU A 566 -8.86 2.14 17.95
N ARG A 567 -9.13 3.01 18.93
CA ARG A 567 -8.25 3.30 20.08
C ARG A 567 -7.93 2.06 20.93
N ASN A 568 -8.81 1.07 20.91
CA ASN A 568 -8.71 -0.18 21.67
C ASN A 568 -8.47 -1.40 20.77
N MET A 569 -8.12 -1.19 19.50
CA MET A 569 -7.86 -2.30 18.56
C MET A 569 -6.39 -2.71 18.54
N ALA A 570 -6.14 -3.96 18.12
CA ALA A 570 -4.88 -4.38 17.52
C ALA A 570 -5.14 -5.00 16.14
N GLY A 571 -4.29 -4.67 15.17
CA GLY A 571 -4.40 -5.15 13.79
C GLY A 571 -3.31 -6.16 13.43
N PHE A 572 -3.70 -7.21 12.71
CA PHE A 572 -2.81 -8.24 12.17
C PHE A 572 -3.08 -8.49 10.69
N ILE A 573 -2.05 -8.95 9.98
CA ILE A 573 -2.12 -9.40 8.58
C ILE A 573 -1.58 -10.82 8.45
N THR A 574 -2.18 -11.59 7.55
CA THR A 574 -1.69 -12.93 7.18
C THR A 574 -0.97 -12.89 5.84
N VAL A 575 0.35 -12.69 5.86
CA VAL A 575 1.17 -12.53 4.66
C VAL A 575 1.43 -13.89 4.02
N THR A 576 0.74 -14.17 2.91
CA THR A 576 0.83 -15.48 2.23
C THR A 576 1.93 -15.47 1.18
N ARG A 577 2.85 -16.44 1.23
CA ARG A 577 3.78 -16.70 0.13
C ARG A 577 3.07 -17.50 -0.95
N GLU A 578 2.48 -16.80 -1.89
CA GLU A 578 1.66 -17.42 -2.91
C GLU A 578 2.47 -18.30 -3.87
N ARG A 579 1.79 -19.31 -4.42
CA ARG A 579 2.39 -20.23 -5.37
C ARG A 579 2.28 -19.78 -6.83
N TYR A 580 1.20 -19.07 -7.16
CA TYR A 580 0.86 -18.69 -8.52
C TYR A 580 0.83 -17.17 -8.67
N GLY A 581 1.45 -16.66 -9.74
CA GLY A 581 1.46 -15.24 -10.05
C GLY A 581 0.33 -14.81 -10.97
N GLY A 582 0.07 -13.50 -11.00
CA GLY A 582 -0.80 -12.83 -11.98
C GLY A 582 0.00 -12.13 -13.08
N ARG A 583 -0.52 -11.00 -13.56
CA ARG A 583 0.17 -10.13 -14.52
C ARG A 583 -0.19 -8.65 -14.36
N VAL A 584 0.67 -7.79 -14.87
CA VAL A 584 0.37 -6.39 -15.18
C VAL A 584 0.41 -6.14 -16.67
N TYR A 585 -0.37 -5.18 -17.15
CA TYR A 585 -0.42 -4.80 -18.56
C TYR A 585 -0.89 -3.35 -18.72
N PRO A 586 -0.58 -2.68 -19.84
CA PRO A 586 -1.13 -1.35 -20.11
C PRO A 586 -2.61 -1.44 -20.44
N ASP A 587 -3.41 -0.53 -19.88
CA ASP A 587 -4.81 -0.34 -20.27
C ASP A 587 -4.88 -0.01 -21.77
N PRO A 588 -5.77 -0.66 -22.54
CA PRO A 588 -5.84 -0.46 -23.99
C PRO A 588 -6.30 0.93 -24.41
N VAL A 589 -6.89 1.73 -23.51
CA VAL A 589 -7.41 3.07 -23.82
C VAL A 589 -6.37 4.15 -23.54
N ASP A 590 -5.78 4.16 -22.35
CA ASP A 590 -4.90 5.25 -21.89
C ASP A 590 -3.51 4.79 -21.42
N GLY A 591 -3.21 3.49 -21.51
CA GLY A 591 -1.90 2.94 -21.19
C GLY A 591 -1.58 2.84 -19.69
N ARG A 592 -2.51 3.19 -18.77
CA ARG A 592 -2.26 3.07 -17.33
C ARG A 592 -2.04 1.62 -16.90
N CYS A 593 -1.44 1.40 -15.73
CA CYS A 593 -1.20 0.06 -15.22
C CYS A 593 -2.51 -0.64 -14.83
N ARG A 594 -2.77 -1.81 -15.44
CA ARG A 594 -3.83 -2.76 -15.06
C ARG A 594 -3.23 -3.98 -14.37
N ILE A 595 -3.94 -4.51 -13.38
CA ILE A 595 -3.50 -5.62 -12.54
C ILE A 595 -4.49 -6.77 -12.67
N SER A 596 -4.08 -7.84 -13.36
CA SER A 596 -4.85 -9.07 -13.42
C SER A 596 -4.27 -10.06 -12.42
N TYR A 597 -4.93 -10.18 -11.26
CA TYR A 597 -4.50 -11.04 -10.17
C TYR A 597 -5.70 -11.44 -9.31
N THR A 598 -5.78 -12.72 -8.97
CA THR A 598 -6.75 -13.27 -8.02
C THR A 598 -6.00 -14.30 -7.16
N PRO A 599 -6.04 -14.22 -5.81
CA PRO A 599 -5.42 -15.23 -4.96
C PRO A 599 -5.94 -16.63 -5.27
N SER A 600 -5.03 -17.58 -5.49
CA SER A 600 -5.42 -18.92 -5.92
C SER A 600 -6.22 -19.66 -4.84
N LEU A 601 -7.03 -20.64 -5.24
CA LEU A 601 -7.75 -21.51 -4.28
C LEU A 601 -6.80 -22.18 -3.27
N PHE A 602 -5.58 -22.51 -3.69
CA PHE A 602 -4.55 -23.08 -2.83
C PHE A 602 -4.12 -22.08 -1.76
N ASP A 603 -3.73 -20.87 -2.18
CA ASP A 603 -3.24 -19.83 -1.28
C ASP A 603 -4.33 -19.38 -0.29
N ARG A 604 -5.59 -19.30 -0.76
CA ARG A 604 -6.74 -18.94 0.06
C ARG A 604 -7.06 -19.97 1.16
N LYS A 605 -6.73 -21.24 0.95
CA LYS A 605 -6.85 -22.27 2.01
C LYS A 605 -5.80 -22.06 3.09
N ASN A 606 -4.57 -21.72 2.71
CA ASN A 606 -3.49 -21.43 3.66
C ASN A 606 -3.79 -20.16 4.48
N MET A 607 -4.37 -19.13 3.86
CA MET A 607 -4.81 -17.92 4.55
C MET A 607 -5.81 -18.20 5.67
N ILE A 608 -6.75 -19.14 5.48
CA ILE A 608 -7.74 -19.50 6.52
C ILE A 608 -7.05 -19.99 7.79
N GLU A 609 -6.04 -20.87 7.67
CA GLU A 609 -5.34 -21.38 8.85
C GLU A 609 -4.54 -20.30 9.57
N ALA A 610 -3.93 -19.37 8.83
CA ALA A 610 -3.24 -18.23 9.43
C ALA A 610 -4.21 -17.22 10.08
N ILE A 611 -5.42 -17.00 9.52
CA ILE A 611 -6.46 -16.17 10.13
C ILE A 611 -6.92 -16.80 11.45
N ILE A 612 -7.13 -18.13 11.46
CA ILE A 612 -7.47 -18.86 12.68
C ILE A 612 -6.32 -18.75 13.70
N GLY A 613 -5.07 -18.83 13.26
CA GLY A 613 -3.88 -18.58 14.09
C GLY A 613 -3.88 -17.18 14.72
N ALA A 614 -4.11 -16.14 13.92
CA ALA A 614 -4.16 -14.76 14.39
C ALA A 614 -5.35 -14.53 15.35
N ALA A 615 -6.51 -15.14 15.07
CA ALA A 615 -7.67 -15.09 15.95
C ALA A 615 -7.38 -15.78 17.30
N LYS A 616 -6.69 -16.92 17.30
CA LYS A 616 -6.27 -17.60 18.54
C LYS A 616 -5.33 -16.73 19.36
N VAL A 617 -4.34 -16.11 18.72
CA VAL A 617 -3.41 -15.15 19.36
C VAL A 617 -4.18 -14.02 20.02
N ALA A 618 -5.07 -13.35 19.28
CA ALA A 618 -5.91 -12.29 19.83
C ALA A 618 -6.78 -12.79 21.00
N TYR A 619 -7.39 -13.98 20.85
CA TYR A 619 -8.28 -14.56 21.85
C TYR A 619 -7.57 -14.85 23.18
N VAL A 620 -6.39 -15.49 23.18
CA VAL A 620 -5.64 -15.80 24.41
C VAL A 620 -5.00 -14.58 25.06
N CYS A 621 -4.92 -13.48 24.31
CA CYS A 621 -4.52 -12.18 24.83
C CYS A 621 -5.72 -11.33 25.28
N GLY A 622 -6.94 -11.87 25.31
CA GLY A 622 -8.09 -11.21 25.93
C GLY A 622 -8.95 -10.38 24.98
N ALA A 623 -8.83 -10.55 23.66
CA ALA A 623 -9.71 -9.89 22.70
C ALA A 623 -11.19 -10.15 23.03
N GLN A 624 -12.00 -9.09 23.07
CA GLN A 624 -13.44 -9.12 23.27
C GLN A 624 -14.18 -9.31 21.95
N GLU A 625 -13.66 -8.71 20.87
CA GLU A 625 -14.26 -8.80 19.54
C GLU A 625 -13.17 -9.09 18.51
N ILE A 626 -13.48 -9.88 17.48
CA ILE A 626 -12.58 -10.18 16.37
C ILE A 626 -13.31 -9.97 15.05
N TYR A 627 -12.70 -9.19 14.16
CA TYR A 627 -13.20 -8.82 12.84
C TYR A 627 -12.20 -9.23 11.75
N THR A 628 -12.68 -9.52 10.55
CA THR A 628 -11.81 -9.81 9.40
C THR A 628 -12.18 -8.94 8.20
N SER A 629 -11.27 -8.79 7.22
CA SER A 629 -11.59 -8.16 5.93
C SER A 629 -12.45 -9.02 5.00
N SER A 630 -12.94 -10.17 5.48
CA SER A 630 -13.89 -11.02 4.76
C SER A 630 -15.32 -10.81 5.26
N ARG A 631 -16.25 -10.53 4.34
CA ARG A 631 -17.68 -10.42 4.65
C ARG A 631 -18.32 -11.76 4.98
N ASP A 632 -17.71 -12.86 4.55
CA ASP A 632 -18.22 -14.22 4.80
C ASP A 632 -17.96 -14.63 6.25
N ILE A 633 -16.88 -14.16 6.86
CA ILE A 633 -16.53 -14.52 8.23
C ILE A 633 -17.27 -13.57 9.19
N PRO A 634 -18.23 -14.06 9.99
CA PRO A 634 -18.90 -13.24 10.98
C PRO A 634 -17.90 -12.80 12.05
N SER A 635 -18.12 -11.64 12.64
CA SER A 635 -17.33 -11.22 13.80
C SER A 635 -17.51 -12.22 14.95
N PHE A 636 -16.43 -12.45 15.69
CA PHE A 636 -16.52 -13.16 16.97
C PHE A 636 -16.73 -12.12 18.07
N ILE A 637 -17.77 -12.31 18.89
CA ILE A 637 -17.99 -11.53 20.10
C ILE A 637 -17.82 -12.49 21.28
N ARG A 638 -16.92 -12.16 22.21
CA ARG A 638 -16.68 -12.96 23.40
C ARG A 638 -17.94 -12.96 24.26
N PRO A 639 -18.46 -14.13 24.67
CA PRO A 639 -19.59 -14.19 25.60
C PRO A 639 -19.26 -13.50 26.92
N GLU A 640 -20.27 -12.87 27.55
CA GLU A 640 -20.11 -12.29 28.88
C GLU A 640 -19.77 -13.36 29.92
N ARG A 641 -19.05 -12.96 30.97
CA ARG A 641 -18.67 -13.85 32.07
C ARG A 641 -19.89 -14.20 32.89
N SER A 642 -20.28 -15.46 32.88
CA SER A 642 -21.33 -15.98 33.76
C SER A 642 -20.70 -16.64 34.99
N ALA A 643 -21.49 -16.84 36.05
CA ALA A 643 -21.04 -17.51 37.26
C ALA A 643 -20.63 -18.99 37.04
N THR A 644 -21.04 -19.60 35.92
CA THR A 644 -20.86 -21.02 35.61
C THR A 644 -19.96 -21.29 34.40
N ASP A 645 -19.56 -20.26 33.65
CA ASP A 645 -18.75 -20.39 32.44
C ASP A 645 -17.53 -19.46 32.51
N THR A 646 -16.33 -20.05 32.58
CA THR A 646 -15.08 -19.32 32.47
C THR A 646 -14.88 -18.91 31.02
N CYS A 647 -15.48 -17.81 30.57
CA CYS A 647 -15.30 -17.28 29.20
C CYS A 647 -14.11 -16.30 29.05
N GLY A 648 -13.33 -16.11 30.13
CA GLY A 648 -12.13 -15.29 30.16
C GLY A 648 -10.93 -15.93 29.45
N PRO A 649 -9.76 -15.25 29.41
CA PRO A 649 -8.53 -15.82 28.85
C PRO A 649 -8.13 -17.18 29.43
N GLU A 650 -8.53 -17.44 30.68
CA GLU A 650 -8.31 -18.68 31.43
C GLU A 650 -8.96 -19.92 30.78
N ALA A 651 -10.05 -19.75 30.02
CA ALA A 651 -10.69 -20.83 29.25
C ALA A 651 -9.77 -21.39 28.15
N GLY A 652 -8.79 -20.59 27.74
CA GLY A 652 -7.96 -20.84 26.56
C GLY A 652 -8.79 -20.96 25.28
N ILE A 653 -8.12 -21.37 24.20
CA ILE A 653 -8.75 -21.50 22.88
C ILE A 653 -9.84 -22.58 22.83
N ASN A 654 -9.99 -23.43 23.84
CA ASN A 654 -10.92 -24.56 23.84
C ASN A 654 -12.35 -24.19 24.23
N HIS A 655 -12.60 -22.93 24.58
CA HIS A 655 -13.95 -22.44 24.88
C HIS A 655 -14.94 -22.76 23.75
N ALA A 656 -16.10 -23.32 24.10
CA ALA A 656 -17.07 -23.87 23.15
C ALA A 656 -17.52 -22.86 22.08
N ALA A 657 -17.82 -21.61 22.48
CA ALA A 657 -18.22 -20.56 21.56
C ALA A 657 -17.11 -20.21 20.54
N PHE A 658 -15.85 -20.18 20.96
CA PHE A 658 -14.74 -19.85 20.08
C PHE A 658 -14.42 -21.01 19.13
N GLN A 659 -14.47 -22.25 19.62
CA GLN A 659 -14.35 -23.44 18.79
C GLN A 659 -15.47 -23.56 17.76
N ALA A 660 -16.71 -23.21 18.12
CA ALA A 660 -17.82 -23.15 17.19
C ALA A 660 -17.59 -22.10 16.09
N TRP A 661 -17.04 -20.93 16.44
CA TRP A 661 -16.65 -19.92 15.47
C TRP A 661 -15.54 -20.40 14.54
N ILE A 662 -14.46 -20.99 15.07
CA ILE A 662 -13.36 -21.57 14.27
C ILE A 662 -13.90 -22.64 13.29
N LYS A 663 -14.82 -23.51 13.75
CA LYS A 663 -15.44 -24.53 12.91
C LYS A 663 -16.19 -23.90 11.73
N LYS A 664 -16.93 -22.81 11.96
CA LYS A 664 -17.62 -22.07 10.88
C LYS A 664 -16.61 -21.45 9.90
N VAL A 665 -15.56 -20.80 10.40
CA VAL A 665 -14.48 -20.25 9.55
C VAL A 665 -13.87 -21.32 8.65
N ARG A 666 -13.54 -22.48 9.20
CA ARG A 666 -12.87 -23.56 8.45
C ARG A 666 -13.80 -24.30 7.48
N HIS A 667 -15.07 -24.51 7.82
CA HIS A 667 -15.97 -25.35 7.01
C HIS A 667 -17.00 -24.60 6.16
N THR A 668 -17.50 -23.46 6.63
CA THR A 668 -18.55 -22.70 5.95
C THR A 668 -17.98 -21.62 5.03
N TYR A 669 -16.87 -21.00 5.44
CA TYR A 669 -16.32 -19.82 4.77
C TYR A 669 -14.97 -20.07 4.10
N SER A 670 -14.52 -21.33 4.10
CA SER A 670 -13.34 -21.77 3.34
C SER A 670 -13.75 -22.28 1.96
N PRO A 671 -13.11 -21.82 0.86
CA PRO A 671 -12.02 -20.84 0.82
C PRO A 671 -12.55 -19.40 0.59
N LEU A 672 -12.03 -18.44 1.35
CA LEU A 672 -12.29 -17.00 1.28
C LEU A 672 -12.67 -16.47 -0.11
N SER A 673 -13.95 -16.24 -0.42
CA SER A 673 -14.33 -15.86 -1.79
C SER A 673 -13.71 -14.51 -2.21
N PRO A 674 -13.13 -14.36 -3.41
CA PRO A 674 -12.63 -13.06 -3.89
C PRO A 674 -13.75 -12.05 -4.12
N GLU A 675 -15.00 -12.51 -4.29
CA GLU A 675 -16.15 -11.61 -4.34
C GLU A 675 -16.49 -11.02 -2.96
N HIS A 676 -16.11 -11.68 -1.87
CA HIS A 676 -16.56 -11.32 -0.52
C HIS A 676 -15.42 -10.91 0.42
N THR A 677 -14.17 -11.09 -0.01
CA THR A 677 -12.98 -10.80 0.78
C THR A 677 -12.16 -9.72 0.10
N VAL A 678 -11.80 -8.68 0.85
CA VAL A 678 -10.82 -7.71 0.42
C VAL A 678 -9.45 -8.21 0.85
N PHE A 679 -8.60 -8.49 -0.14
CA PHE A 679 -7.18 -8.75 0.07
C PHE A 679 -6.40 -7.45 -0.10
N ALA A 680 -5.27 -7.33 0.58
CA ALA A 680 -4.34 -6.22 0.37
C ALA A 680 -2.92 -6.73 0.02
N SER A 681 -2.10 -5.84 -0.51
CA SER A 681 -0.70 -6.12 -0.82
C SER A 681 0.13 -4.83 -0.83
N ALA A 682 1.33 -4.91 -0.26
CA ALA A 682 2.38 -3.90 -0.42
C ALA A 682 3.66 -4.48 -1.07
N HIS A 683 3.61 -5.71 -1.58
CA HIS A 683 4.78 -6.47 -2.03
C HIS A 683 4.67 -6.87 -3.49
N GLN A 684 5.04 -6.01 -4.43
CA GLN A 684 4.93 -6.32 -5.87
C GLN A 684 6.25 -6.86 -6.43
N MET A 685 6.24 -8.05 -7.05
CA MET A 685 7.44 -8.76 -7.51
C MET A 685 7.23 -9.48 -8.85
N GLY A 686 8.31 -9.76 -9.58
CA GLY A 686 8.38 -10.82 -10.61
C GLY A 686 7.93 -10.50 -12.04
N THR A 687 7.45 -9.30 -12.33
CA THR A 687 6.88 -8.96 -13.65
C THR A 687 7.89 -8.75 -14.79
N CYS A 688 9.18 -8.71 -14.47
CA CYS A 688 10.29 -8.81 -15.41
C CYS A 688 11.24 -9.92 -14.96
N ARG A 689 10.67 -11.08 -14.59
CA ARG A 689 11.39 -12.18 -13.92
C ARG A 689 12.75 -12.50 -14.55
N MET A 690 13.71 -12.78 -13.68
CA MET A 690 15.00 -13.34 -14.02
C MET A 690 14.88 -14.84 -14.33
N GLY A 691 15.65 -15.31 -15.31
CA GLY A 691 15.73 -16.71 -15.67
C GLY A 691 16.86 -17.00 -16.64
N THR A 692 16.87 -18.21 -17.18
CA THR A 692 17.96 -18.72 -18.03
C THR A 692 17.67 -18.64 -19.53
N SER A 693 16.46 -18.24 -19.93
CA SER A 693 16.04 -18.20 -21.33
C SER A 693 15.02 -17.10 -21.61
N PRO A 694 15.08 -16.45 -22.80
CA PRO A 694 14.05 -15.49 -23.24
C PRO A 694 12.65 -16.10 -23.35
N LYS A 695 12.52 -17.43 -23.49
CA LYS A 695 11.22 -18.11 -23.57
C LYS A 695 10.46 -18.09 -22.24
N SER A 696 11.18 -18.03 -21.12
CA SER A 696 10.63 -18.17 -19.76
C SER A 696 10.94 -16.99 -18.84
N SER A 697 11.68 -15.98 -19.31
CA SER A 697 12.09 -14.84 -18.50
C SER A 697 12.27 -13.56 -19.32
N VAL A 698 12.36 -12.42 -18.64
CA VAL A 698 12.57 -11.09 -19.24
C VAL A 698 14.03 -10.67 -19.17
N VAL A 699 14.69 -11.02 -18.07
CA VAL A 699 16.12 -10.76 -17.87
C VAL A 699 16.91 -12.03 -17.65
N SER A 700 18.16 -12.00 -18.10
CA SER A 700 19.17 -13.02 -17.83
C SER A 700 19.66 -12.97 -16.37
N PRO A 701 20.48 -13.94 -15.91
CA PRO A 701 21.00 -13.95 -14.53
C PRO A 701 21.87 -12.75 -14.15
N SER A 702 22.31 -11.96 -15.12
CA SER A 702 23.05 -10.69 -14.91
C SER A 702 22.14 -9.46 -14.84
N GLY A 703 20.82 -9.63 -14.93
CA GLY A 703 19.85 -8.53 -14.99
C GLY A 703 19.70 -7.89 -16.39
N LYS A 704 20.46 -8.35 -17.39
CA LYS A 704 20.37 -7.87 -18.77
C LYS A 704 19.06 -8.34 -19.43
N VAL A 705 18.35 -7.42 -20.08
CA VAL A 705 17.11 -7.72 -20.84
C VAL A 705 17.44 -8.52 -22.09
N TRP A 706 16.69 -9.60 -22.33
CA TRP A 706 16.92 -10.45 -23.50
C TRP A 706 16.70 -9.71 -24.83
N GLY A 707 17.51 -10.03 -25.84
CA GLY A 707 17.41 -9.44 -27.19
C GLY A 707 17.89 -7.99 -27.28
N THR A 708 18.55 -7.48 -26.22
CA THR A 708 19.01 -6.10 -26.18
C THR A 708 20.48 -6.01 -25.80
N GLU A 709 21.10 -4.87 -26.07
CA GLU A 709 22.41 -4.46 -25.55
C GLU A 709 22.25 -3.19 -24.72
N GLY A 710 23.06 -3.07 -23.66
CA GLY A 710 23.04 -1.89 -22.79
C GLY A 710 21.81 -1.71 -21.90
N LEU A 711 20.81 -2.60 -21.95
CA LEU A 711 19.58 -2.50 -21.16
C LEU A 711 19.50 -3.55 -20.04
N TYR A 712 19.21 -3.09 -18.82
CA TYR A 712 19.13 -3.91 -17.61
C TYR A 712 17.88 -3.56 -16.80
N VAL A 713 17.46 -4.46 -15.91
CA VAL A 713 16.44 -4.20 -14.90
C VAL A 713 17.02 -4.48 -13.51
N ALA A 714 16.85 -3.53 -12.59
CA ALA A 714 17.41 -3.59 -11.23
C ALA A 714 16.35 -3.17 -10.18
N ASP A 715 15.23 -3.88 -10.14
CA ASP A 715 14.18 -3.70 -9.15
C ASP A 715 13.46 -5.03 -8.81
N ALA A 716 12.39 -4.97 -8.01
CA ALA A 716 11.66 -6.15 -7.56
C ALA A 716 10.96 -6.95 -8.68
N SER A 717 10.85 -6.40 -9.89
CA SER A 717 10.26 -7.08 -11.03
C SER A 717 11.09 -8.29 -11.47
N VAL A 718 12.37 -8.36 -11.12
CA VAL A 718 13.26 -9.46 -11.54
C VAL A 718 13.14 -10.72 -10.69
N PHE A 719 12.35 -10.70 -9.61
CA PHE A 719 12.23 -11.83 -8.69
C PHE A 719 11.77 -13.12 -9.43
N PRO A 720 12.39 -14.29 -9.17
CA PRO A 720 11.96 -15.53 -9.81
C PRO A 720 10.59 -16.07 -9.33
N SER A 721 10.27 -15.86 -8.04
CA SER A 721 8.98 -16.12 -7.39
C SER A 721 8.82 -15.25 -6.13
N ALA A 722 7.69 -15.36 -5.44
CA ALA A 722 7.46 -14.72 -4.14
C ALA A 722 8.56 -15.07 -3.11
N SER A 723 9.08 -14.07 -2.40
CA SER A 723 10.20 -14.24 -1.45
C SER A 723 9.81 -14.80 -0.09
N GLY A 724 8.52 -14.75 0.29
CA GLY A 724 8.04 -15.14 1.63
C GLY A 724 8.46 -14.20 2.77
N VAL A 725 9.07 -13.06 2.43
CA VAL A 725 9.52 -11.99 3.34
C VAL A 725 9.39 -10.65 2.64
N ASN A 726 9.41 -9.53 3.37
CA ASN A 726 9.35 -8.20 2.77
C ASN A 726 10.45 -8.04 1.70
N PRO A 727 10.13 -7.57 0.48
CA PRO A 727 11.03 -7.70 -0.67
C PRO A 727 12.19 -6.71 -0.69
N MET A 728 12.25 -5.73 0.22
CA MET A 728 13.24 -4.63 0.17
C MET A 728 14.68 -5.13 0.15
N VAL A 729 15.06 -5.94 1.15
CA VAL A 729 16.45 -6.43 1.30
C VAL A 729 16.83 -7.32 0.12
N THR A 730 15.95 -8.24 -0.26
CA THR A 730 16.14 -9.12 -1.42
C THR A 730 16.31 -8.34 -2.72
N ASN A 731 15.48 -7.32 -2.95
CA ASN A 731 15.52 -6.46 -4.12
C ASN A 731 16.85 -5.70 -4.21
N MET A 732 17.24 -5.06 -3.11
CA MET A 732 18.51 -4.35 -3.00
C MET A 732 19.70 -5.29 -3.24
N ALA A 733 19.68 -6.51 -2.70
CA ALA A 733 20.75 -7.50 -2.93
C ALA A 733 20.81 -8.01 -4.38
N ILE A 734 19.67 -8.22 -5.04
CA ILE A 734 19.64 -8.55 -6.48
C ILE A 734 20.16 -7.38 -7.32
N SER A 735 19.86 -6.14 -6.92
CA SER A 735 20.41 -4.95 -7.58
C SER A 735 21.92 -4.85 -7.40
N ASP A 736 22.43 -5.10 -6.19
CA ASP A 736 23.87 -5.17 -5.93
C ASP A 736 24.56 -6.19 -6.85
N TRP A 737 24.01 -7.41 -6.93
CA TRP A 737 24.48 -8.46 -7.85
C TRP A 737 24.44 -8.02 -9.32
N THR A 738 23.31 -7.45 -9.76
CA THR A 738 23.12 -6.96 -11.14
C THR A 738 24.16 -5.91 -11.49
N THR A 739 24.37 -4.94 -10.61
CA THR A 739 25.33 -3.87 -10.83
C THR A 739 26.77 -4.35 -10.88
N GLN A 740 27.18 -5.32 -10.07
CA GLN A 740 28.51 -5.92 -10.21
C GLN A 740 28.73 -6.52 -11.60
N ASN A 741 27.70 -7.12 -12.20
CA ASN A 741 27.78 -7.64 -13.57
C ASN A 741 27.85 -6.50 -14.60
N ILE A 742 27.10 -5.41 -14.40
CA ILE A 742 27.18 -4.21 -15.25
C ILE A 742 28.58 -3.60 -15.20
N LEU A 743 29.17 -3.48 -14.01
CA LEU A 743 30.52 -2.93 -13.81
C LEU A 743 31.59 -3.76 -14.50
N LYS A 744 31.50 -5.10 -14.48
CA LYS A 744 32.41 -5.97 -15.25
C LYS A 744 32.37 -5.65 -16.75
N VAL A 745 31.18 -5.42 -17.29
CA VAL A 745 31.00 -5.03 -18.71
C VAL A 745 31.60 -3.64 -18.97
N LEU A 746 31.27 -2.65 -18.14
CA LEU A 746 31.80 -1.28 -18.27
C LEU A 746 33.33 -1.21 -18.17
N HIS A 747 33.95 -2.02 -17.28
CA HIS A 747 35.40 -2.12 -17.18
C HIS A 747 36.03 -2.78 -18.42
N SER A 748 35.41 -3.84 -18.95
CA SER A 748 35.89 -4.49 -20.17
C SER A 748 35.84 -3.57 -21.39
N GLU A 749 34.85 -2.67 -21.45
CA GLU A 749 34.71 -1.66 -22.52
C GLU A 749 35.72 -0.50 -22.39
N ARG A 750 36.27 -0.25 -21.19
CA ARG A 750 37.30 0.77 -20.95
C ARG A 750 38.73 0.30 -21.28
N THR A 751 38.97 -1.01 -21.32
CA THR A 751 40.31 -1.56 -21.58
C THR A 751 40.43 -1.87 -23.07
N PRO A 752 41.25 -1.14 -23.87
CA PRO A 752 41.45 -1.49 -25.26
C PRO A 752 42.00 -2.92 -25.34
N ALA A 753 41.46 -3.74 -26.24
CA ALA A 753 42.10 -4.99 -26.59
C ALA A 753 43.53 -4.66 -27.02
N ASN A 754 44.51 -5.13 -26.24
CA ASN A 754 45.91 -5.01 -26.59
C ASN A 754 46.06 -5.55 -28.03
N PRO A 755 46.54 -4.76 -29.01
CA PRO A 755 46.78 -5.30 -30.34
C PRO A 755 47.81 -6.41 -30.14
N ARG A 756 47.41 -7.65 -30.42
CA ARG A 756 48.28 -8.82 -30.30
C ARG A 756 49.56 -8.52 -31.08
N LEU A 757 50.69 -8.53 -30.36
CA LEU A 757 52.04 -8.63 -30.92
C LEU A 757 52.20 -9.98 -31.64
#